data_AF-A0A286EDA0-F1
#
_entry.id   AF-A0A286EDA0-F1
#
_cell.length_a   1.000
_cell.length_b   1.000
_cell.length_c   1.000
_cell.angle_alpha   90.00
_cell.angle_beta   90.00
_cell.angle_gamma   90.00
#
_symmetry.space_group_name_H-M   'P 1'
#
loop_
_entity.id
_entity.type
_entity.pdbx_description
1 polymer ?
#
loop_
_entity_poly.entity_id
_entity_poly.type
_entity_poly.pdbx_seq_one_letter_code
_entity_poly.pdbx_strand_id
1 'polypeptide(L)'
;MKYTMTIHISPRNTMRYLDGQPSGPGHIFYSLHDGSDSKLSSYGFAPESNKGVGDLLGAPGKVYTKNESDYENYDKQTTRSYTIEITKSQYEKLHDFGQNPKNYGFDSEYHGITNSCVDFTYKALDVAGFKLPADRNYPQQGYEGKIYPHDNERVITKLLNPELPNASVKPNLNPTDVPGNAYGDYNNMHPSLLPRNYSGSSSNWYDNGHECVVLPWAKDLFPNRSEKYHIVDPLALDLDGNGIQTTATAGFSGSLFDHNKDGIRTATGWVASGDGLLVRDLNGNGIIDNGGELFGENTLLADGTLAQHGYAALAELDSNADGVVDANDAAFATLRVWQDKNQDGISQADELHTLADLGIQSLNTAYEDVNQDLGNGNSIAQLGSYTKTDGSTAEMADLLFHNDHLYSRFAERIELTAEQSRAANLSGIGRVRDLREAAALFGDLSATLQSYSQADTKQVQMALLDKLVQKWAETDPQWGKRAYAFNSGLVETKNQGYALTPNELKRVMSGEIFSEETRIGLAESVNKRAILDAFTGQDTSRLFVFSESEAKRVVKLTNETYASLTNNIYKGLLFQTRLKPYVSEIAFKIEDGQFALDFTRVIATFNQIHESNPQKAIVDLAELMGYAKIELKQTGLPELLAHYVAVADETVLNDVASILDKNVMETLDLYFANAEQANVSGSSKNDFLIGDKANNTVSAGDGDDVLIGGIGNDTLNGSYGNDTYVFAKGHGQDVIYDYGSDKNDTIRFVDVASTEVQFRKDGHHLIIEGYNEQDSIKISDFFYSENYQIEKFQFSDKVVTLQEYFENGLTLT
;
A
#
# COMPACT_ATOMS: atom_id res chain seq x y z
N MET A 1 24.65 48.90 6.91
CA MET A 1 24.98 47.55 6.37
C MET A 1 23.68 46.80 6.28
N LYS A 2 23.38 46.24 5.10
CA LYS A 2 22.11 45.56 4.85
C LYS A 2 22.35 44.06 5.03
N TYR A 3 21.62 43.44 5.96
CA TYR A 3 21.59 41.99 6.09
C TYR A 3 20.73 41.44 4.97
N THR A 4 21.18 40.38 4.30
CA THR A 4 20.41 39.77 3.21
C THR A 4 20.31 38.27 3.36
N MET A 5 19.19 37.72 2.93
CA MET A 5 18.98 36.29 2.70
C MET A 5 18.84 36.06 1.20
N THR A 6 19.51 35.04 0.69
CA THR A 6 19.36 34.57 -0.68
C THR A 6 18.90 33.13 -0.67
N ILE A 7 17.78 32.82 -1.32
CA ILE A 7 17.32 31.43 -1.54
C ILE A 7 17.74 30.99 -2.92
N HIS A 8 18.34 29.81 -3.02
CA HIS A 8 18.82 29.21 -4.25
C HIS A 8 17.98 27.99 -4.57
N ILE A 9 17.41 27.94 -5.78
CA ILE A 9 16.55 26.87 -6.26
C ILE A 9 17.15 26.31 -7.54
N SER A 10 17.63 25.07 -7.47
CA SER A 10 18.21 24.36 -8.60
C SER A 10 17.18 23.38 -9.18
N PRO A 11 16.89 23.44 -10.51
CA PRO A 11 15.97 22.52 -11.15
C PRO A 11 16.43 21.05 -11.10
N ARG A 12 15.52 20.13 -11.47
CA ARG A 12 15.86 18.70 -11.57
C ARG A 12 17.06 18.46 -12.49
N ASN A 13 17.93 17.55 -12.08
CA ASN A 13 19.10 17.08 -12.83
C ASN A 13 20.14 18.17 -13.19
N THR A 14 20.08 19.38 -12.62
CA THR A 14 21.03 20.45 -12.95
C THR A 14 22.27 20.46 -12.05
N MET A 15 22.13 20.16 -10.75
CA MET A 15 23.27 19.94 -9.85
C MET A 15 23.68 18.47 -9.84
N ARG A 16 24.98 18.19 -9.66
CA ARG A 16 25.50 16.83 -9.50
C ARG A 16 26.10 16.65 -8.13
N TYR A 17 25.89 15.52 -7.47
CA TYR A 17 26.59 15.20 -6.22
C TYR A 17 28.10 15.10 -6.47
N LEU A 18 28.90 15.08 -5.40
CA LEU A 18 30.37 14.93 -5.47
C LEU A 18 30.87 13.63 -6.16
N ASP A 19 29.98 12.68 -6.44
CA ASP A 19 30.25 11.45 -7.20
C ASP A 19 29.89 11.57 -8.70
N GLY A 20 29.45 12.75 -9.14
CA GLY A 20 29.06 13.06 -10.51
C GLY A 20 27.62 12.71 -10.88
N GLN A 21 26.82 12.11 -9.99
CA GLN A 21 25.42 11.78 -10.28
C GLN A 21 24.51 13.02 -10.24
N PRO A 22 23.53 13.17 -11.16
CA PRO A 22 22.60 14.28 -11.12
C PRO A 22 21.67 14.20 -9.89
N SER A 23 21.41 15.34 -9.26
CA SER A 23 20.35 15.48 -8.26
C SER A 23 18.99 15.31 -8.93
N GLY A 24 18.40 14.12 -8.76
CA GLY A 24 17.13 13.73 -9.38
C GLY A 24 16.00 14.75 -9.16
N PRO A 25 15.67 15.14 -7.92
CA PRO A 25 14.61 16.10 -7.64
C PRO A 25 15.04 17.57 -7.81
N GLY A 26 16.33 17.88 -7.88
CA GLY A 26 16.86 19.24 -7.72
C GLY A 26 17.22 19.52 -6.26
N HIS A 27 17.53 20.78 -5.91
CA HIS A 27 17.85 21.15 -4.52
C HIS A 27 17.41 22.58 -4.22
N ILE A 28 17.11 22.85 -2.95
CA ILE A 28 16.85 24.19 -2.44
C ILE A 28 17.58 24.45 -1.13
N PHE A 29 18.14 25.64 -0.98
CA PHE A 29 18.90 26.06 0.19
C PHE A 29 18.94 27.58 0.31
N TYR A 30 19.44 28.10 1.44
CA TYR A 30 19.56 29.53 1.65
C TYR A 30 20.96 29.97 2.10
N SER A 31 21.34 31.19 1.75
CA SER A 31 22.59 31.83 2.19
C SER A 31 22.31 33.18 2.84
N LEU A 32 23.08 33.51 3.87
CA LEU A 32 22.98 34.74 4.64
C LEU A 32 24.23 35.59 4.48
N HIS A 33 24.04 36.89 4.37
CA HIS A 33 25.11 37.88 4.29
C HIS A 33 24.92 38.94 5.39
N ASP A 34 25.96 39.19 6.18
CA ASP A 34 25.91 40.09 7.34
C ASP A 34 26.13 41.57 7.00
N GLY A 35 26.33 41.87 5.72
CA GLY A 35 26.58 43.23 5.22
C GLY A 35 28.05 43.66 5.30
N SER A 36 28.98 42.73 5.61
CA SER A 36 30.43 42.88 5.41
C SER A 36 30.91 42.01 4.24
N ASP A 37 31.93 42.43 3.48
CA ASP A 37 32.49 41.68 2.32
C ASP A 37 33.15 40.32 2.68
N SER A 38 32.95 39.79 3.90
CA SER A 38 33.74 38.68 4.45
C SER A 38 32.97 37.49 5.03
N LYS A 39 31.64 37.56 5.18
CA LYS A 39 30.86 36.45 5.77
C LYS A 39 29.58 36.13 4.97
N LEU A 40 29.71 35.12 4.11
CA LEU A 40 28.58 34.37 3.54
C LEU A 40 28.47 33.04 4.31
N SER A 41 27.31 32.76 4.91
CA SER A 41 27.01 31.45 5.51
C SER A 41 25.85 30.83 4.74
N SER A 42 25.99 29.59 4.28
CA SER A 42 24.96 28.89 3.48
C SER A 42 24.51 27.63 4.18
N TYR A 43 23.21 27.37 4.19
CA TYR A 43 22.61 26.25 4.91
C TYR A 43 21.67 25.47 4.01
N GLY A 44 21.84 24.16 3.95
CA GLY A 44 20.95 23.22 3.25
C GLY A 44 20.83 21.92 4.03
N PHE A 45 19.81 21.12 3.69
CA PHE A 45 19.55 19.84 4.34
C PHE A 45 19.48 18.73 3.29
N ALA A 46 20.21 17.65 3.52
CA ALA A 46 20.34 16.53 2.59
C ALA A 46 20.64 15.24 3.38
N PRO A 47 20.43 14.04 2.82
CA PRO A 47 20.80 12.79 3.48
C PRO A 47 22.32 12.70 3.68
N GLU A 48 22.75 12.07 4.76
CA GLU A 48 24.16 11.93 5.13
C GLU A 48 24.93 10.97 4.19
N SER A 49 24.22 10.09 3.48
CA SER A 49 24.68 9.28 2.34
C SER A 49 24.46 10.01 1.01
N ASN A 50 25.54 10.42 0.33
CA ASN A 50 25.52 10.97 -1.04
C ASN A 50 25.08 9.95 -2.14
N LYS A 51 24.39 8.86 -1.78
CA LYS A 51 23.93 7.85 -2.73
C LYS A 51 22.50 8.19 -3.16
N GLY A 52 22.36 8.75 -4.36
CA GLY A 52 21.11 9.29 -4.87
C GLY A 52 19.90 8.33 -4.86
N VAL A 53 18.71 8.94 -4.78
CA VAL A 53 17.35 8.41 -5.10
C VAL A 53 16.89 7.16 -4.32
N GLY A 54 17.74 6.48 -3.55
CA GLY A 54 17.39 5.30 -2.75
C GLY A 54 16.67 5.60 -1.42
N ASP A 55 16.81 6.79 -0.87
CA ASP A 55 16.47 7.08 0.53
C ASP A 55 15.14 7.85 0.67
N LEU A 56 14.07 7.34 0.04
CA LEU A 56 12.71 7.90 0.17
C LEU A 56 11.96 7.45 1.44
N LEU A 57 12.54 6.51 2.22
CA LEU A 57 11.90 5.84 3.36
C LEU A 57 12.61 6.10 4.71
N GLY A 58 13.53 7.07 4.77
CA GLY A 58 14.20 7.52 5.99
C GLY A 58 15.70 7.21 6.02
N ALA A 59 16.51 8.26 6.18
CA ALA A 59 17.95 8.17 6.41
C ALA A 59 18.38 9.25 7.41
N PRO A 60 19.55 9.12 8.07
CA PRO A 60 20.13 10.22 8.82
C PRO A 60 20.28 11.44 7.90
N GLY A 61 19.64 12.55 8.26
CA GLY A 61 19.73 13.82 7.57
C GLY A 61 20.82 14.69 8.18
N LYS A 62 21.49 15.46 7.32
CA LYS A 62 22.57 16.35 7.72
C LYS A 62 22.34 17.76 7.20
N VAL A 63 22.63 18.71 8.07
CA VAL A 63 22.60 20.14 7.77
C VAL A 63 24.00 20.55 7.34
N TYR A 64 24.11 21.06 6.13
CA TYR A 64 25.37 21.46 5.53
C TYR A 64 25.52 22.97 5.61
N THR A 65 26.53 23.43 6.35
CA THR A 65 26.83 24.86 6.56
C THR A 65 27.63 25.49 5.41
N LYS A 66 27.87 24.74 4.32
CA LYS A 66 28.51 25.16 3.07
C LYS A 66 27.98 24.37 1.87
N ASN A 67 26.68 24.40 1.66
CA ASN A 67 25.96 23.54 0.73
C ASN A 67 26.44 23.59 -0.76
N GLU A 68 27.10 24.66 -1.22
CA GLU A 68 27.63 24.76 -2.59
C GLU A 68 28.82 23.81 -2.86
N SER A 69 29.56 23.37 -1.83
CA SER A 69 30.71 22.48 -2.01
C SER A 69 30.34 21.00 -2.06
N ASP A 70 29.08 20.65 -1.79
CA ASP A 70 28.59 19.27 -1.74
C ASP A 70 28.03 18.79 -3.09
N TYR A 71 27.98 19.68 -4.09
CA TYR A 71 27.58 19.40 -5.46
C TYR A 71 28.66 19.83 -6.46
N GLU A 72 29.08 18.92 -7.37
CA GLU A 72 29.88 19.26 -8.55
C GLU A 72 29.05 20.08 -9.56
N ASN A 73 29.65 21.13 -10.11
CA ASN A 73 29.02 22.06 -11.06
C ASN A 73 27.77 22.75 -10.49
N TYR A 74 27.93 23.54 -9.43
CA TYR A 74 26.98 24.61 -9.14
C TYR A 74 26.90 25.58 -10.33
N ASP A 75 25.98 25.28 -11.25
CA ASP A 75 25.75 26.11 -12.42
C ASP A 75 24.85 27.29 -12.04
N LYS A 76 25.49 28.46 -11.90
CA LYS A 76 24.81 29.74 -11.65
C LYS A 76 23.86 30.15 -12.78
N GLN A 77 23.92 29.51 -13.96
CA GLN A 77 23.04 29.84 -15.08
C GLN A 77 21.67 29.15 -14.99
N THR A 78 21.61 27.98 -14.35
CA THR A 78 20.37 27.20 -14.20
C THR A 78 19.75 27.30 -12.81
N THR A 79 20.54 27.62 -11.79
CA THR A 79 20.04 27.91 -10.43
C THR A 79 19.46 29.32 -10.36
N ARG A 80 18.23 29.44 -9.87
CA ARG A 80 17.59 30.74 -9.64
C ARG A 80 17.81 31.16 -8.19
N SER A 81 18.23 32.41 -8.01
CA SER A 81 18.54 32.96 -6.69
C SER A 81 17.69 34.19 -6.38
N TYR A 82 17.00 34.17 -5.24
CA TYR A 82 16.13 35.26 -4.78
C TYR A 82 16.73 35.92 -3.56
N THR A 83 17.19 37.17 -3.70
CA THR A 83 17.81 37.92 -2.60
C THR A 83 16.86 38.97 -2.04
N ILE A 84 16.69 38.97 -0.72
CA ILE A 84 15.92 39.98 0.01
C ILE A 84 16.73 40.60 1.13
N GLU A 85 16.39 41.83 1.48
CA GLU A 85 16.86 42.48 2.70
C GLU A 85 16.07 41.95 3.90
N ILE A 86 16.80 41.62 4.96
CA ILE A 86 16.23 41.12 6.22
C ILE A 86 16.71 41.99 7.39
N THR A 87 16.01 41.93 8.51
CA THR A 87 16.46 42.58 9.74
C THR A 87 17.63 41.82 10.36
N LYS A 88 18.43 42.49 11.20
CA LYS A 88 19.48 41.84 11.99
C LYS A 88 18.92 40.69 12.85
N SER A 89 17.73 40.85 13.42
CA SER A 89 17.08 39.81 14.22
C SER A 89 16.69 38.59 13.39
N GLN A 90 16.18 38.79 12.17
CA GLN A 90 15.90 37.69 11.25
C GLN A 90 17.18 36.97 10.82
N TYR A 91 18.26 37.72 10.57
CA TYR A 91 19.57 37.15 10.25
C TYR A 91 20.07 36.25 11.39
N GLU A 92 20.02 36.71 12.64
CA GLU A 92 20.47 35.94 13.80
C GLU A 92 19.63 34.65 13.98
N LYS A 93 18.31 34.72 13.79
CA LYS A 93 17.42 33.54 13.83
C LYS A 93 17.70 32.53 12.73
N LEU A 94 17.89 32.99 11.48
CA LEU A 94 18.21 32.12 10.34
C LEU A 94 19.58 31.47 10.48
N HIS A 95 20.53 32.19 11.07
CA HIS A 95 21.88 31.70 11.35
C HIS A 95 21.86 30.61 12.44
N ASP A 96 21.10 30.83 13.52
CA ASP A 96 20.96 29.85 14.60
C ASP A 96 20.14 28.62 14.17
N PHE A 97 19.05 28.80 13.42
CA PHE A 97 18.31 27.68 12.83
C PHE A 97 19.22 26.81 11.94
N GLY A 98 20.03 27.44 11.08
CA GLY A 98 20.94 26.72 10.20
C GLY A 98 22.04 25.94 10.94
N GLN A 99 22.39 26.31 12.17
CA GLN A 99 23.35 25.56 12.99
C GLN A 99 22.68 24.54 13.89
N ASN A 100 21.48 24.84 14.39
CA ASN A 100 20.80 24.08 15.44
C ASN A 100 19.30 23.87 15.14
N PRO A 101 18.92 23.26 14.01
CA PRO A 101 17.50 23.21 13.60
C PRO A 101 16.62 22.38 14.53
N LYS A 102 17.19 21.41 15.26
CA LYS A 102 16.50 20.65 16.33
C LYS A 102 15.91 21.55 17.41
N ASN A 103 16.57 22.66 17.74
CA ASN A 103 16.08 23.62 18.75
C ASN A 103 14.78 24.32 18.31
N TYR A 104 14.47 24.25 17.01
CA TYR A 104 13.27 24.83 16.39
C TYR A 104 12.24 23.75 16.03
N GLY A 105 12.43 22.52 16.52
CA GLY A 105 11.53 21.38 16.27
C GLY A 105 11.61 20.82 14.86
N PHE A 106 12.74 21.00 14.15
CA PHE A 106 12.98 20.36 12.86
C PHE A 106 13.65 19.00 13.05
N ASP A 107 13.11 17.97 12.40
CA ASP A 107 13.58 16.59 12.51
C ASP A 107 14.92 16.40 11.76
N SER A 108 15.82 15.62 12.35
CA SER A 108 17.11 15.27 11.76
C SER A 108 17.04 14.09 10.80
N GLU A 109 15.95 13.34 10.73
CA GLU A 109 15.82 12.30 9.70
C GLU A 109 15.44 12.90 8.35
N TYR A 110 16.21 12.61 7.31
CA TYR A 110 15.87 13.01 5.95
C TYR A 110 14.86 12.03 5.36
N HIS A 111 13.70 12.57 4.95
CA HIS A 111 12.64 11.85 4.24
C HIS A 111 12.34 12.63 2.96
N GLY A 112 12.68 12.08 1.79
CA GLY A 112 12.55 12.82 0.53
C GLY A 112 11.13 13.29 0.17
N ILE A 113 10.10 12.78 0.84
CA ILE A 113 8.68 13.12 0.64
C ILE A 113 8.15 14.06 1.75
N THR A 114 8.57 13.84 3.00
CA THR A 114 7.96 14.45 4.20
C THR A 114 8.92 15.28 5.05
N ASN A 115 10.24 15.19 4.84
CA ASN A 115 11.25 16.01 5.53
C ASN A 115 12.53 16.16 4.68
N SER A 116 12.52 17.13 3.77
CA SER A 116 13.50 17.32 2.70
C SER A 116 14.22 18.67 2.75
N CYS A 117 15.06 18.95 1.74
CA CYS A 117 15.68 20.26 1.53
C CYS A 117 14.65 21.40 1.41
N VAL A 118 13.46 21.10 0.88
CA VAL A 118 12.34 22.05 0.74
C VAL A 118 11.81 22.41 2.12
N ASP A 119 11.44 21.42 2.92
CA ASP A 119 10.86 21.60 4.25
C ASP A 119 11.82 22.33 5.19
N PHE A 120 13.11 22.03 5.08
CA PHE A 120 14.17 22.76 5.79
C PHE A 120 14.18 24.25 5.45
N THR A 121 14.07 24.59 4.15
CA THR A 121 14.10 25.99 3.69
C THR A 121 12.83 26.74 4.11
N TYR A 122 11.67 26.10 4.03
CA TYR A 122 10.41 26.69 4.47
C TYR A 122 10.34 26.85 6.00
N LYS A 123 10.89 25.91 6.77
CA LYS A 123 11.03 26.05 8.22
C LYS A 123 11.92 27.24 8.57
N ALA A 124 13.04 27.42 7.86
CA ALA A 124 13.92 28.58 8.06
C ALA A 124 13.16 29.90 7.83
N LEU A 125 12.35 29.96 6.77
CA LEU A 125 11.53 31.12 6.45
C LEU A 125 10.49 31.43 7.55
N ASP A 126 9.81 30.42 8.09
CA ASP A 126 8.89 30.65 9.21
C ASP A 126 9.59 31.10 10.49
N VAL A 127 10.75 30.51 10.81
CA VAL A 127 11.56 30.94 11.96
C VAL A 127 11.96 32.41 11.83
N ALA A 128 12.20 32.88 10.61
CA ALA A 128 12.45 34.28 10.28
C ALA A 128 11.18 35.15 10.21
N GLY A 129 10.00 34.58 10.42
CA GLY A 129 8.71 35.27 10.44
C GLY A 129 8.07 35.49 9.07
N PHE A 130 8.56 34.83 8.02
CA PHE A 130 7.89 34.81 6.72
C PHE A 130 6.78 33.77 6.74
N LYS A 131 5.54 34.23 6.92
CA LYS A 131 4.37 33.35 6.97
C LYS A 131 3.83 33.10 5.57
N LEU A 132 3.59 31.83 5.24
CA LEU A 132 2.96 31.45 3.99
C LEU A 132 1.53 32.02 3.89
N PRO A 133 1.10 32.43 2.68
CA PRO A 133 -0.31 32.68 2.43
C PRO A 133 -1.10 31.37 2.64
N ALA A 134 -2.24 31.44 3.31
CA ALA A 134 -3.15 30.31 3.39
C ALA A 134 -3.80 30.09 2.00
N ASP A 135 -3.40 29.04 1.29
CA ASP A 135 -4.04 28.60 0.06
C ASP A 135 -4.17 27.07 -0.01
N ARG A 136 -5.00 26.57 -0.94
CA ARG A 136 -5.32 25.13 -1.10
C ARG A 136 -4.09 24.23 -1.32
N ASN A 137 -2.96 24.77 -1.76
CA ASN A 137 -1.74 24.01 -2.05
C ASN A 137 -0.74 23.98 -0.87
N TYR A 138 -0.97 24.75 0.20
CA TYR A 138 -0.07 24.87 1.36
C TYR A 138 -0.88 24.92 2.67
N PRO A 139 -1.25 23.76 3.26
CA PRO A 139 -2.11 23.69 4.44
C PRO A 139 -1.45 24.28 5.70
N GLN A 140 -2.27 24.78 6.64
CA GLN A 140 -1.82 25.50 7.86
C GLN A 140 -1.09 24.65 8.90
N GLN A 141 -0.87 23.35 8.66
CA GLN A 141 -0.23 22.44 9.61
C GLN A 141 1.13 21.97 9.08
N GLY A 142 2.06 22.89 8.83
CA GLY A 142 3.43 22.52 8.48
C GLY A 142 4.20 23.60 7.73
N TYR A 143 5.50 23.33 7.53
CA TYR A 143 6.41 24.10 6.68
C TYR A 143 6.64 23.39 5.36
N GLU A 144 5.65 22.63 4.91
CA GLU A 144 5.82 21.69 3.82
C GLU A 144 5.71 22.42 2.49
N GLY A 145 6.77 22.34 1.70
CA GLY A 145 6.74 22.80 0.31
C GLY A 145 6.44 21.65 -0.64
N LYS A 146 6.27 21.94 -1.93
CA LYS A 146 6.17 20.88 -2.94
C LYS A 146 7.45 20.05 -2.95
N ILE A 147 7.33 18.75 -3.13
CA ILE A 147 8.46 17.79 -3.11
C ILE A 147 9.60 18.23 -4.06
N TYR A 148 9.28 18.83 -5.21
CA TYR A 148 10.28 19.31 -6.16
C TYR A 148 10.66 20.78 -5.90
N PRO A 149 11.94 21.08 -5.60
CA PRO A 149 12.46 22.43 -5.39
C PRO A 149 11.98 23.48 -6.40
N HIS A 150 11.99 23.17 -7.70
CA HIS A 150 11.57 24.10 -8.75
C HIS A 150 10.09 24.53 -8.62
N ASP A 151 9.20 23.64 -8.17
CA ASP A 151 7.76 23.94 -8.09
C ASP A 151 7.42 24.91 -6.96
N ASN A 152 8.39 25.18 -6.08
CA ASN A 152 8.28 26.15 -4.98
C ASN A 152 8.69 27.57 -5.39
N GLU A 153 9.27 27.75 -6.59
CA GLU A 153 9.83 29.04 -7.04
C GLU A 153 8.81 30.17 -7.00
N ARG A 154 7.61 29.94 -7.54
CA ARG A 154 6.55 30.95 -7.60
C ARG A 154 6.11 31.41 -6.21
N VAL A 155 6.00 30.46 -5.28
CA VAL A 155 5.52 30.71 -3.92
C VAL A 155 6.57 31.44 -3.11
N ILE A 156 7.82 30.99 -3.21
CA ILE A 156 8.97 31.66 -2.58
C ILE A 156 9.12 33.08 -3.12
N THR A 157 9.02 33.27 -4.44
CA THR A 157 9.12 34.61 -5.05
C THR A 157 8.03 35.54 -4.53
N LYS A 158 6.79 35.05 -4.40
CA LYS A 158 5.66 35.82 -3.85
C LYS A 158 5.79 36.10 -2.35
N LEU A 159 6.30 35.13 -1.58
CA LEU A 159 6.53 35.26 -0.14
C LEU A 159 7.61 36.30 0.17
N LEU A 160 8.69 36.29 -0.62
CA LEU A 160 9.83 37.18 -0.45
C LEU A 160 9.59 38.58 -1.00
N ASN A 161 8.69 38.73 -1.98
CA ASN A 161 8.33 40.02 -2.57
C ASN A 161 6.83 40.11 -2.87
N PRO A 162 6.01 40.47 -1.87
CA PRO A 162 4.55 40.48 -1.98
C PRO A 162 3.99 41.59 -2.89
N GLU A 163 4.80 42.57 -3.30
CA GLU A 163 4.40 43.63 -4.24
C GLU A 163 4.60 43.26 -5.72
N LEU A 164 5.12 42.06 -6.02
CA LEU A 164 5.16 41.58 -7.40
C LEU A 164 3.73 41.30 -7.88
N PRO A 165 3.25 41.97 -8.95
CA PRO A 165 1.97 41.62 -9.55
C PRO A 165 2.01 40.16 -10.05
N ASN A 166 0.84 39.52 -10.19
CA ASN A 166 0.70 38.25 -10.89
C ASN A 166 1.16 38.43 -12.36
N ALA A 167 2.46 38.43 -12.59
CA ALA A 167 3.05 38.43 -13.90
C ALA A 167 2.83 37.03 -14.46
N SER A 168 1.79 36.90 -15.29
CA SER A 168 1.74 35.86 -16.31
C SER A 168 3.01 35.97 -17.14
N VAL A 169 4.00 35.12 -16.88
CA VAL A 169 5.01 34.79 -17.87
C VAL A 169 4.26 34.07 -18.97
N LYS A 170 3.79 34.84 -19.96
CA LYS A 170 3.45 34.29 -21.26
C LYS A 170 4.76 33.81 -21.89
N PRO A 171 4.91 32.53 -22.24
CA PRO A 171 5.77 32.21 -23.36
C PRO A 171 5.15 32.92 -24.55
N ASN A 172 5.93 33.81 -25.16
CA ASN A 172 5.55 34.44 -26.41
C ASN A 172 5.40 33.32 -27.45
N LEU A 173 4.18 33.03 -27.93
CA LEU A 173 3.83 32.60 -29.29
C LEU A 173 2.29 32.56 -29.46
N ASN A 174 1.82 32.93 -30.65
CA ASN A 174 0.48 33.42 -30.97
C ASN A 174 -0.67 32.39 -30.90
N PRO A 175 -1.92 32.86 -30.72
CA PRO A 175 -3.14 32.06 -30.59
C PRO A 175 -3.78 31.76 -31.95
N THR A 176 -3.46 30.61 -32.53
CA THR A 176 -4.36 29.83 -33.39
C THR A 176 -3.86 28.39 -33.37
N ASP A 177 -4.71 27.48 -32.87
CA ASP A 177 -4.64 26.00 -32.84
C ASP A 177 -4.75 25.42 -31.40
N VAL A 178 -5.96 24.92 -31.09
CA VAL A 178 -6.57 24.24 -29.89
C VAL A 178 -5.82 22.95 -29.42
N PRO A 179 -6.22 22.11 -28.41
CA PRO A 179 -6.97 22.21 -27.12
C PRO A 179 -6.20 21.62 -25.90
N GLY A 180 -6.84 21.63 -24.70
CA GLY A 180 -6.26 21.24 -23.40
C GLY A 180 -6.32 19.76 -22.98
N ASN A 181 -5.65 19.47 -21.85
CA ASN A 181 -5.97 18.50 -20.79
C ASN A 181 -4.81 18.43 -19.77
N ALA A 182 -5.11 18.55 -18.46
CA ALA A 182 -4.23 18.12 -17.37
C ALA A 182 -5.06 17.88 -16.10
N TYR A 183 -5.44 16.61 -15.89
CA TYR A 183 -6.08 16.10 -14.67
C TYR A 183 -5.05 16.00 -13.52
N GLY A 184 -5.54 16.32 -12.32
CA GLY A 184 -4.76 16.51 -11.10
C GLY A 184 -4.78 15.35 -10.09
N ASP A 185 -4.13 15.66 -8.97
CA ASP A 185 -3.69 14.83 -7.85
C ASP A 185 -4.79 14.11 -7.05
N TYR A 186 -4.52 12.85 -6.73
CA TYR A 186 -5.13 12.11 -5.61
C TYR A 186 -4.50 12.59 -4.28
N ASN A 187 -5.32 12.93 -3.29
CA ASN A 187 -4.85 13.14 -1.91
C ASN A 187 -5.79 12.54 -0.85
N ASN A 188 -5.15 11.79 0.06
CA ASN A 188 -5.36 11.72 1.51
C ASN A 188 -6.56 10.98 2.14
N MET A 189 -6.22 9.84 2.76
CA MET A 189 -6.74 9.42 4.06
C MET A 189 -6.15 10.33 5.17
N HIS A 190 -6.98 10.82 6.11
CA HIS A 190 -6.92 10.51 7.57
C HIS A 190 -7.93 11.37 8.35
N PRO A 191 -8.44 10.89 9.50
CA PRO A 191 -8.51 11.77 10.67
C PRO A 191 -7.92 11.15 11.94
N SER A 192 -7.55 12.03 12.86
CA SER A 192 -6.64 11.86 13.98
C SER A 192 -7.34 11.84 15.36
N LEU A 193 -6.75 11.04 16.26
CA LEU A 193 -6.49 11.23 17.71
C LEU A 193 -7.61 11.46 18.78
N LEU A 194 -7.43 10.68 19.88
CA LEU A 194 -7.78 10.79 21.32
C LEU A 194 -9.05 10.04 21.83
N PRO A 195 -9.15 9.61 23.13
CA PRO A 195 -8.27 8.88 24.05
C PRO A 195 -8.91 7.54 24.57
N ARG A 196 -8.15 6.71 25.31
CA ARG A 196 -8.54 5.39 25.86
C ARG A 196 -9.95 5.33 26.51
N ASN A 197 -10.80 4.39 26.05
CA ASN A 197 -11.26 3.23 26.82
C ASN A 197 -12.30 2.39 26.04
N TYR A 198 -12.04 1.08 25.94
CA TYR A 198 -13.01 -0.01 25.76
C TYR A 198 -14.18 0.23 24.80
N SER A 199 -13.96 -0.07 23.52
CA SER A 199 -14.93 -0.81 22.71
C SER A 199 -14.13 -1.67 21.75
N GLY A 200 -14.17 -2.99 21.95
CA GLY A 200 -13.54 -3.93 21.04
C GLY A 200 -14.02 -3.65 19.62
N SER A 201 -13.10 -3.26 18.73
CA SER A 201 -13.29 -3.55 17.32
C SER A 201 -13.21 -5.06 17.24
N SER A 202 -14.37 -5.71 17.14
CA SER A 202 -14.48 -7.05 16.59
C SER A 202 -13.77 -7.05 15.24
N SER A 203 -12.47 -7.35 15.26
CA SER A 203 -11.74 -7.78 14.08
C SER A 203 -12.36 -9.11 13.72
N ASN A 204 -13.17 -9.02 12.67
CA ASN A 204 -14.17 -9.96 12.23
C ASN A 204 -13.73 -11.42 12.35
N TRP A 205 -14.63 -12.20 12.92
CA TRP A 205 -14.69 -13.63 12.67
C TRP A 205 -14.72 -13.89 11.16
N TYR A 206 -14.12 -15.00 10.73
CA TYR A 206 -14.44 -15.57 9.44
C TYR A 206 -15.91 -15.98 9.45
N ASP A 207 -16.78 -15.13 8.91
CA ASP A 207 -18.08 -15.55 8.44
C ASP A 207 -18.43 -14.82 7.13
N ASN A 208 -18.70 -15.63 6.11
CA ASN A 208 -19.27 -15.27 4.80
C ASN A 208 -18.42 -14.65 3.68
N GLY A 209 -17.08 -14.64 3.73
CA GLY A 209 -16.26 -14.55 2.50
C GLY A 209 -16.43 -13.26 1.67
N HIS A 210 -16.58 -12.10 2.31
CA HIS A 210 -16.84 -10.81 1.67
C HIS A 210 -15.89 -9.67 2.07
N GLU A 211 -14.73 -9.95 2.67
CA GLU A 211 -13.74 -8.88 2.90
C GLU A 211 -12.92 -8.64 1.62
N CYS A 212 -13.18 -7.50 0.97
CA CYS A 212 -12.23 -6.90 0.05
C CYS A 212 -11.09 -6.31 0.87
N VAL A 213 -9.92 -6.93 0.82
CA VAL A 213 -8.69 -6.23 1.16
C VAL A 213 -8.50 -5.20 0.05
N VAL A 214 -8.78 -3.93 0.32
CA VAL A 214 -8.35 -2.84 -0.56
C VAL A 214 -6.83 -2.85 -0.54
N LEU A 215 -6.23 -3.26 -1.64
CA LEU A 215 -4.80 -3.54 -1.70
C LEU A 215 -4.02 -2.22 -1.88
N PRO A 216 -3.15 -1.82 -0.94
CA PRO A 216 -2.42 -0.54 -0.98
C PRO A 216 -1.58 -0.34 -2.25
N TRP A 217 -1.15 -1.43 -2.91
CA TRP A 217 -0.29 -1.40 -4.09
C TRP A 217 -0.96 -0.90 -5.37
N ALA A 218 -2.29 -0.86 -5.43
CA ALA A 218 -3.00 -0.60 -6.68
C ALA A 218 -2.97 0.88 -7.10
N LYS A 219 -2.73 1.80 -6.16
CA LYS A 219 -2.68 3.24 -6.40
C LYS A 219 -1.42 3.71 -7.14
N ASP A 220 -0.37 2.88 -7.18
CA ASP A 220 0.93 3.24 -7.76
C ASP A 220 1.13 2.73 -9.21
N LEU A 221 0.09 2.14 -9.81
CA LEU A 221 0.17 1.50 -11.12
C LEU A 221 0.31 2.50 -12.28
N PHE A 222 1.56 2.71 -12.70
CA PHE A 222 1.95 3.31 -14.00
C PHE A 222 1.27 4.65 -14.33
N PRO A 223 1.86 5.81 -13.97
CA PRO A 223 1.30 7.13 -14.30
C PRO A 223 1.24 7.44 -15.82
N ASN A 224 1.80 6.58 -16.68
CA ASN A 224 1.83 6.75 -18.14
C ASN A 224 0.96 5.72 -18.88
N ARG A 225 -0.28 5.49 -18.40
CA ARG A 225 -1.32 4.83 -19.20
C ARG A 225 -1.90 5.83 -20.21
N SER A 226 -2.45 5.33 -21.32
CA SER A 226 -2.87 6.12 -22.50
C SER A 226 -3.71 7.36 -22.17
N GLU A 227 -3.39 8.49 -22.82
CA GLU A 227 -3.91 9.87 -22.65
C GLU A 227 -5.42 10.10 -22.89
N LYS A 228 -6.29 9.11 -22.70
CA LYS A 228 -7.74 9.34 -22.68
C LYS A 228 -8.35 8.55 -21.56
N TYR A 229 -8.53 9.21 -20.42
CA TYR A 229 -9.61 8.83 -19.52
C TYR A 229 -10.89 8.95 -20.35
N HIS A 230 -11.55 7.82 -20.58
CA HIS A 230 -12.96 7.85 -20.97
C HIS A 230 -13.70 8.29 -19.71
N ILE A 231 -14.14 9.53 -19.75
CA ILE A 231 -14.90 10.13 -18.67
C ILE A 231 -16.35 9.94 -19.09
N VAL A 232 -17.17 9.47 -18.15
CA VAL A 232 -18.57 9.21 -18.42
C VAL A 232 -19.39 10.39 -17.93
N ASP A 233 -20.29 10.80 -18.83
CA ASP A 233 -20.74 12.19 -18.96
C ASP A 233 -22.26 12.29 -18.75
N PRO A 234 -22.83 12.09 -17.54
CA PRO A 234 -24.27 12.26 -17.38
C PRO A 234 -24.67 13.73 -17.23
N LEU A 235 -25.78 14.10 -17.86
CA LEU A 235 -26.42 15.39 -17.68
C LEU A 235 -27.10 15.47 -16.30
N ALA A 236 -26.76 16.46 -15.48
CA ALA A 236 -27.33 16.72 -14.16
C ALA A 236 -28.04 18.06 -14.09
N LEU A 237 -29.11 18.15 -13.28
CA LEU A 237 -29.91 19.35 -13.08
C LEU A 237 -29.71 19.86 -11.65
N ASP A 238 -29.52 21.18 -11.52
CA ASP A 238 -29.51 21.89 -10.24
C ASP A 238 -30.96 22.09 -9.81
N LEU A 239 -31.40 21.31 -8.82
CA LEU A 239 -32.82 21.28 -8.43
C LEU A 239 -33.11 22.23 -7.28
N ASP A 240 -32.14 22.46 -6.39
CA ASP A 240 -32.31 23.31 -5.20
C ASP A 240 -31.82 24.76 -5.38
N GLY A 241 -31.19 25.05 -6.53
CA GLY A 241 -30.76 26.38 -6.95
C GLY A 241 -29.44 26.83 -6.30
N ASN A 242 -28.64 25.91 -5.78
CA ASN A 242 -27.36 26.21 -5.12
C ASN A 242 -26.14 25.94 -6.02
N GLY A 243 -26.37 25.62 -7.30
CA GLY A 243 -25.38 25.16 -8.27
C GLY A 243 -25.16 23.65 -8.20
N ILE A 244 -24.62 23.05 -9.25
CA ILE A 244 -24.40 21.60 -9.30
C ILE A 244 -23.33 21.14 -8.30
N GLN A 245 -23.68 20.18 -7.45
CA GLN A 245 -22.80 19.60 -6.43
C GLN A 245 -22.53 18.11 -6.67
N THR A 246 -21.35 17.64 -6.24
CA THR A 246 -20.96 16.23 -6.37
C THR A 246 -20.28 15.68 -5.11
N THR A 247 -20.37 14.38 -4.92
CA THR A 247 -19.68 13.61 -3.88
C THR A 247 -18.47 12.86 -4.46
N ALA A 248 -17.48 12.62 -3.63
CA ALA A 248 -16.32 11.79 -3.98
C ALA A 248 -16.70 10.31 -4.12
N THR A 249 -15.83 9.53 -4.77
CA THR A 249 -15.85 8.08 -4.61
C THR A 249 -15.64 7.71 -3.14
N ALA A 250 -16.35 6.69 -2.66
CA ALA A 250 -16.20 6.16 -1.30
C ALA A 250 -16.06 4.63 -1.30
N GLY A 251 -15.39 4.08 -2.32
CA GLY A 251 -15.25 2.64 -2.53
C GLY A 251 -16.61 1.93 -2.52
N PHE A 252 -16.72 0.77 -1.86
CA PHE A 252 -17.98 0.02 -1.74
C PHE A 252 -19.06 0.69 -0.88
N SER A 253 -18.71 1.75 -0.15
CA SER A 253 -19.68 2.53 0.65
C SER A 253 -20.25 3.74 -0.09
N GLY A 254 -19.73 4.05 -1.28
CA GLY A 254 -20.27 5.09 -2.16
C GLY A 254 -21.13 4.50 -3.28
N SER A 255 -21.44 5.35 -4.26
CA SER A 255 -22.25 4.98 -5.41
C SER A 255 -21.45 4.07 -6.36
N LEU A 256 -22.05 2.93 -6.72
CA LEU A 256 -21.50 2.00 -7.72
C LEU A 256 -22.44 1.93 -8.92
N PHE A 257 -22.00 2.40 -10.08
CA PHE A 257 -22.84 2.45 -11.28
C PHE A 257 -22.13 1.89 -12.53
N ASP A 258 -22.90 1.27 -13.43
CA ASP A 258 -22.41 0.73 -14.70
C ASP A 258 -22.50 1.82 -15.77
N HIS A 259 -21.50 2.68 -15.78
CA HIS A 259 -21.44 3.86 -16.62
C HIS A 259 -21.34 3.57 -18.13
N ASN A 260 -20.78 2.44 -18.53
CA ASN A 260 -20.48 2.10 -19.92
C ASN A 260 -21.29 0.91 -20.45
N LYS A 261 -22.24 0.39 -19.65
CA LYS A 261 -23.11 -0.74 -19.98
C LYS A 261 -22.32 -2.03 -20.25
N ASP A 262 -21.22 -2.24 -19.53
CA ASP A 262 -20.42 -3.46 -19.64
C ASP A 262 -20.81 -4.56 -18.64
N GLY A 263 -21.81 -4.28 -17.79
CA GLY A 263 -22.30 -5.17 -16.75
C GLY A 263 -21.53 -5.06 -15.44
N ILE A 264 -20.60 -4.11 -15.30
CA ILE A 264 -19.76 -3.91 -14.12
C ILE A 264 -20.04 -2.53 -13.53
N ARG A 265 -20.63 -2.51 -12.35
CA ARG A 265 -20.81 -1.30 -11.56
C ARG A 265 -19.50 -0.93 -10.90
N THR A 266 -19.02 0.29 -11.14
CA THR A 266 -17.75 0.80 -10.63
C THR A 266 -18.01 1.94 -9.66
N ALA A 267 -17.23 2.02 -8.58
CA ALA A 267 -17.33 3.11 -7.63
C ALA A 267 -17.02 4.43 -8.34
N THR A 268 -17.92 5.39 -8.19
CA THR A 268 -17.89 6.62 -8.96
C THR A 268 -18.15 7.82 -8.05
N GLY A 269 -17.63 8.98 -8.43
CA GLY A 269 -18.13 10.25 -7.92
C GLY A 269 -19.59 10.38 -8.34
N TRP A 270 -20.39 11.11 -7.58
CA TRP A 270 -21.82 11.11 -7.81
C TRP A 270 -22.43 12.49 -7.68
N VAL A 271 -23.61 12.68 -8.25
CA VAL A 271 -24.38 13.91 -8.04
C VAL A 271 -24.83 13.96 -6.58
N ALA A 272 -24.76 15.14 -5.95
CA ALA A 272 -25.22 15.28 -4.57
C ALA A 272 -26.74 15.10 -4.47
N SER A 273 -27.24 14.66 -3.30
CA SER A 273 -28.67 14.36 -3.07
C SER A 273 -29.66 15.51 -3.31
N GLY A 274 -29.17 16.76 -3.35
CA GLY A 274 -29.98 17.95 -3.62
C GLY A 274 -30.29 18.13 -5.12
N ASP A 275 -29.46 17.56 -5.98
CA ASP A 275 -29.52 17.63 -7.43
C ASP A 275 -30.03 16.31 -8.01
N GLY A 276 -30.08 16.19 -9.34
CA GLY A 276 -30.50 14.93 -9.97
C GLY A 276 -29.97 14.73 -11.39
N LEU A 277 -29.84 13.47 -11.79
CA LEU A 277 -29.42 13.09 -13.15
C LEU A 277 -30.63 13.09 -14.08
N LEU A 278 -30.48 13.63 -15.29
CA LEU A 278 -31.46 13.44 -16.36
C LEU A 278 -31.33 12.01 -16.90
N VAL A 279 -32.44 11.28 -16.94
CA VAL A 279 -32.45 9.86 -17.29
C VAL A 279 -33.64 9.50 -18.17
N ARG A 280 -33.51 8.36 -18.85
CA ARG A 280 -34.58 7.77 -19.65
C ARG A 280 -34.50 6.26 -19.55
N ASP A 281 -35.53 5.66 -18.97
CA ASP A 281 -35.71 4.20 -18.97
C ASP A 281 -36.02 3.74 -20.42
N LEU A 282 -35.02 3.15 -21.06
CA LEU A 282 -35.11 2.74 -22.46
C LEU A 282 -35.67 1.34 -22.62
N ASN A 283 -35.57 0.52 -21.58
CA ASN A 283 -35.97 -0.89 -21.62
C ASN A 283 -37.37 -1.13 -20.97
N GLY A 284 -37.91 -0.13 -20.28
CA GLY A 284 -39.23 -0.13 -19.65
C GLY A 284 -39.31 -0.94 -18.36
N ASN A 285 -38.18 -1.22 -17.69
CA ASN A 285 -38.14 -2.01 -16.46
C ASN A 285 -38.40 -1.18 -15.18
N GLY A 286 -38.50 0.15 -15.31
CA GLY A 286 -38.75 1.08 -14.21
C GLY A 286 -37.54 1.37 -13.32
N ILE A 287 -36.33 1.02 -13.76
CA ILE A 287 -35.06 1.19 -13.04
C ILE A 287 -34.04 1.76 -14.02
N ILE A 288 -33.22 2.71 -13.58
CA ILE A 288 -32.05 3.16 -14.32
C ILE A 288 -30.85 2.36 -13.83
N ASP A 289 -30.34 1.45 -14.67
CA ASP A 289 -29.35 0.46 -14.23
C ASP A 289 -28.01 0.51 -14.98
N ASN A 290 -27.92 1.31 -16.05
CA ASN A 290 -26.69 1.50 -16.82
C ASN A 290 -26.60 2.86 -17.53
N GLY A 291 -25.41 3.24 -17.97
CA GLY A 291 -25.14 4.52 -18.63
C GLY A 291 -25.81 4.72 -19.99
N GLY A 292 -26.34 3.66 -20.61
CA GLY A 292 -27.18 3.81 -21.80
C GLY A 292 -28.53 4.47 -21.52
N GLU A 293 -28.94 4.54 -20.25
CA GLU A 293 -30.17 5.19 -19.79
C GLU A 293 -29.92 6.57 -19.15
N LEU A 294 -28.65 6.97 -19.08
CA LEU A 294 -28.22 8.34 -18.77
C LEU A 294 -28.03 9.12 -20.07
N PHE A 295 -28.11 10.45 -19.99
CA PHE A 295 -27.77 11.35 -21.10
C PHE A 295 -26.27 11.63 -21.10
N GLY A 296 -25.52 11.05 -22.04
CA GLY A 296 -24.07 11.15 -22.10
C GLY A 296 -23.45 10.46 -23.31
N GLU A 297 -22.13 10.26 -23.31
CA GLU A 297 -21.41 9.60 -24.42
C GLU A 297 -21.87 8.14 -24.66
N ASN A 298 -22.50 7.49 -23.68
CA ASN A 298 -23.04 6.13 -23.82
C ASN A 298 -24.50 6.11 -24.31
N THR A 299 -25.11 7.26 -24.59
CA THR A 299 -26.43 7.34 -25.23
C THR A 299 -26.32 6.99 -26.71
N LEU A 300 -27.15 6.04 -27.16
CA LEU A 300 -27.25 5.65 -28.56
C LEU A 300 -28.18 6.62 -29.32
N LEU A 301 -27.66 7.29 -30.34
CA LEU A 301 -28.42 8.18 -31.23
C LEU A 301 -29.23 7.39 -32.26
N ALA A 302 -30.18 8.05 -32.93
CA ALA A 302 -31.07 7.38 -33.89
C ALA A 302 -30.35 6.80 -35.11
N ASP A 303 -29.15 7.32 -35.45
CA ASP A 303 -28.30 6.81 -36.52
C ASP A 303 -27.46 5.58 -36.11
N GLY A 304 -27.56 5.15 -34.85
CA GLY A 304 -26.82 4.03 -34.27
C GLY A 304 -25.40 4.37 -33.82
N THR A 305 -25.01 5.64 -33.86
CA THR A 305 -23.75 6.12 -33.25
C THR A 305 -23.96 6.52 -31.79
N LEU A 306 -22.86 6.59 -31.04
CA LEU A 306 -22.88 7.10 -29.67
C LEU A 306 -22.82 8.64 -29.69
N ALA A 307 -23.54 9.28 -28.78
CA ALA A 307 -23.51 10.72 -28.62
C ALA A 307 -22.10 11.23 -28.27
N GLN A 308 -21.78 12.48 -28.63
CA GLN A 308 -20.49 13.06 -28.25
C GLN A 308 -20.44 13.46 -26.77
N HIS A 309 -21.59 13.81 -26.19
CA HIS A 309 -21.78 14.26 -24.81
C HIS A 309 -23.29 14.37 -24.52
N GLY A 310 -23.69 14.64 -23.28
CA GLY A 310 -25.09 14.63 -22.84
C GLY A 310 -25.99 15.65 -23.53
N TYR A 311 -25.50 16.86 -23.83
CA TYR A 311 -26.28 17.86 -24.58
C TYR A 311 -26.55 17.44 -26.03
N ALA A 312 -25.61 16.74 -26.67
CA ALA A 312 -25.84 16.19 -28.01
C ALA A 312 -26.92 15.10 -27.99
N ALA A 313 -26.94 14.28 -26.94
CA ALA A 313 -28.00 13.30 -26.71
C ALA A 313 -29.36 13.96 -26.45
N LEU A 314 -29.39 15.07 -25.71
CA LEU A 314 -30.63 15.84 -25.45
C LEU A 314 -31.17 16.50 -26.72
N ALA A 315 -30.30 17.07 -27.57
CA ALA A 315 -30.69 17.75 -28.80
C ALA A 315 -31.41 16.83 -29.81
N GLU A 316 -31.13 15.53 -29.78
CA GLU A 316 -31.84 14.53 -30.61
C GLU A 316 -33.33 14.43 -30.26
N LEU A 317 -33.73 14.87 -29.06
CA LEU A 317 -35.11 14.81 -28.58
C LEU A 317 -35.93 16.05 -28.95
N ASP A 318 -35.29 17.13 -29.43
CA ASP A 318 -35.93 18.32 -29.96
C ASP A 318 -36.47 18.04 -31.37
N SER A 319 -37.73 17.60 -31.42
CA SER A 319 -38.39 17.11 -32.62
C SER A 319 -38.84 18.22 -33.57
N ASN A 320 -38.97 19.44 -33.05
CA ASN A 320 -39.43 20.61 -33.79
C ASN A 320 -38.27 21.58 -34.15
N ALA A 321 -37.07 21.33 -33.63
CA ALA A 321 -35.82 22.07 -33.81
C ALA A 321 -35.88 23.53 -33.35
N ASP A 322 -36.60 23.81 -32.25
CA ASP A 322 -36.70 25.16 -31.67
C ASP A 322 -35.62 25.48 -30.63
N GLY A 323 -34.74 24.52 -30.34
CA GLY A 323 -33.63 24.65 -29.40
C GLY A 323 -33.98 24.30 -27.96
N VAL A 324 -35.20 23.84 -27.69
CA VAL A 324 -35.63 23.36 -26.38
C VAL A 324 -36.30 21.99 -26.50
N VAL A 325 -36.18 21.18 -25.45
CA VAL A 325 -36.98 19.95 -25.31
C VAL A 325 -38.10 20.26 -24.33
N ASP A 326 -39.34 20.29 -24.83
CA ASP A 326 -40.52 20.70 -24.06
C ASP A 326 -41.76 19.84 -24.37
N ALA A 327 -42.95 20.23 -23.88
CA ALA A 327 -44.19 19.47 -24.08
C ALA A 327 -44.64 19.33 -25.55
N ASN A 328 -44.05 20.08 -26.48
CA ASN A 328 -44.26 19.93 -27.92
C ASN A 328 -43.45 18.75 -28.50
N ASP A 329 -42.49 18.21 -27.75
CA ASP A 329 -41.68 17.06 -28.13
C ASP A 329 -42.23 15.75 -27.58
N ALA A 330 -42.35 14.76 -28.47
CA ALA A 330 -42.87 13.45 -28.10
C ALA A 330 -42.06 12.75 -27.00
N ALA A 331 -40.76 13.02 -26.91
CA ALA A 331 -39.86 12.41 -25.94
C ALA A 331 -39.96 13.02 -24.53
N PHE A 332 -40.45 14.25 -24.38
CA PHE A 332 -40.44 14.98 -23.11
C PHE A 332 -41.18 14.23 -21.99
N ALA A 333 -42.33 13.61 -22.30
CA ALA A 333 -43.10 12.83 -21.32
C ALA A 333 -42.38 11.54 -20.85
N THR A 334 -41.36 11.09 -21.58
CA THR A 334 -40.58 9.88 -21.25
C THR A 334 -39.36 10.18 -20.38
N LEU A 335 -38.95 11.43 -20.32
CA LEU A 335 -37.81 11.86 -19.50
C LEU A 335 -38.15 11.79 -18.01
N ARG A 336 -37.15 11.48 -17.21
CA ARG A 336 -37.21 11.48 -15.74
C ARG A 336 -35.98 12.17 -15.19
N VAL A 337 -36.04 12.54 -13.92
CA VAL A 337 -34.88 12.97 -13.14
C VAL A 337 -34.70 12.00 -11.99
N TRP A 338 -33.49 11.47 -11.85
CA TRP A 338 -33.10 10.58 -10.76
C TRP A 338 -32.40 11.37 -9.67
N GLN A 339 -33.06 11.51 -8.52
CA GLN A 339 -32.48 12.07 -7.30
C GLN A 339 -32.10 10.93 -6.34
N ASP A 340 -30.87 10.46 -6.43
CA ASP A 340 -30.34 9.41 -5.55
C ASP A 340 -30.12 9.96 -4.14
N LYS A 341 -31.05 9.66 -3.23
CA LYS A 341 -31.10 10.23 -1.88
C LYS A 341 -30.23 9.48 -0.88
N ASN A 342 -29.88 8.22 -1.16
CA ASN A 342 -29.04 7.42 -0.29
C ASN A 342 -27.59 7.28 -0.83
N GLN A 343 -27.34 7.77 -2.05
CA GLN A 343 -26.06 7.77 -2.76
C GLN A 343 -25.50 6.36 -2.98
N ASP A 344 -26.36 5.36 -3.18
CA ASP A 344 -25.94 3.98 -3.43
C ASP A 344 -25.73 3.67 -4.92
N GLY A 345 -26.14 4.57 -5.83
CA GLY A 345 -26.03 4.38 -7.28
C GLY A 345 -27.01 3.33 -7.82
N ILE A 346 -28.07 2.99 -7.10
CA ILE A 346 -29.10 2.04 -7.53
C ILE A 346 -30.42 2.78 -7.65
N SER A 347 -30.94 2.94 -8.86
CA SER A 347 -32.20 3.68 -9.03
C SER A 347 -33.39 2.96 -8.37
N GLN A 348 -34.15 3.69 -7.57
CA GLN A 348 -35.37 3.20 -6.91
C GLN A 348 -36.58 4.02 -7.34
N ALA A 349 -37.77 3.41 -7.26
CA ALA A 349 -39.00 4.02 -7.76
C ALA A 349 -39.38 5.35 -7.08
N ASP A 350 -38.99 5.54 -5.81
CA ASP A 350 -39.22 6.76 -5.04
C ASP A 350 -38.16 7.86 -5.27
N GLU A 351 -37.12 7.56 -6.04
CA GLU A 351 -36.05 8.48 -6.45
C GLU A 351 -36.22 9.00 -7.88
N LEU A 352 -37.11 8.38 -8.66
CA LEU A 352 -37.40 8.77 -10.04
C LEU A 352 -38.59 9.72 -10.10
N HIS A 353 -38.34 10.94 -10.59
CA HIS A 353 -39.33 12.00 -10.70
C HIS A 353 -39.66 12.32 -12.15
N THR A 354 -40.92 12.64 -12.45
CA THR A 354 -41.25 13.25 -13.75
C THR A 354 -40.82 14.71 -13.76
N LEU A 355 -40.57 15.27 -14.95
CA LEU A 355 -40.22 16.69 -15.08
C LEU A 355 -41.34 17.58 -14.53
N ALA A 356 -42.59 17.17 -14.70
CA ALA A 356 -43.75 17.87 -14.17
C ALA A 356 -43.77 17.88 -12.62
N ASP A 357 -43.39 16.78 -11.97
CA ASP A 357 -43.32 16.69 -10.50
C ASP A 357 -42.28 17.67 -9.93
N LEU A 358 -41.20 17.92 -10.66
CA LEU A 358 -40.15 18.87 -10.30
C LEU A 358 -40.41 20.30 -10.82
N GLY A 359 -41.55 20.53 -11.48
CA GLY A 359 -41.92 21.83 -12.01
C GLY A 359 -41.02 22.31 -13.16
N ILE A 360 -40.38 21.39 -13.90
CA ILE A 360 -39.56 21.68 -15.08
C ILE A 360 -40.47 21.83 -16.31
N GLN A 361 -40.35 22.96 -17.01
CA GLN A 361 -41.14 23.29 -18.19
C GLN A 361 -40.43 22.92 -19.50
N SER A 362 -39.14 23.22 -19.61
CA SER A 362 -38.33 22.94 -20.81
C SER A 362 -36.85 22.81 -20.48
N LEU A 363 -36.13 22.03 -21.27
CA LEU A 363 -34.67 21.86 -21.18
C LEU A 363 -34.01 22.52 -22.40
N ASN A 364 -33.06 23.45 -22.21
CA ASN A 364 -32.38 24.08 -23.35
C ASN A 364 -31.29 23.17 -23.91
N THR A 365 -31.23 23.00 -25.23
CA THR A 365 -30.17 22.17 -25.86
C THR A 365 -28.85 22.92 -26.04
N ALA A 366 -28.86 24.25 -25.87
CA ALA A 366 -27.68 25.10 -25.92
C ALA A 366 -26.85 25.02 -24.62
N TYR A 367 -25.53 25.01 -24.79
CA TYR A 367 -24.54 24.90 -23.70
C TYR A 367 -23.27 25.71 -23.99
N GLU A 368 -22.45 25.90 -22.96
CA GLU A 368 -21.10 26.46 -23.02
C GLU A 368 -20.08 25.46 -22.44
N ASP A 369 -18.93 25.29 -23.09
CA ASP A 369 -17.83 24.49 -22.54
C ASP A 369 -17.12 25.25 -21.41
N VAL A 370 -17.17 24.71 -20.18
CA VAL A 370 -16.64 25.39 -18.98
C VAL A 370 -15.44 24.67 -18.36
N ASN A 371 -15.37 23.34 -18.48
CA ASN A 371 -14.31 22.51 -17.87
C ASN A 371 -14.03 22.88 -16.40
N GLN A 372 -15.09 23.05 -15.62
CA GLN A 372 -15.02 23.53 -14.24
C GLN A 372 -14.76 22.37 -13.28
N ASP A 373 -13.66 22.43 -12.52
CA ASP A 373 -13.38 21.47 -11.44
C ASP A 373 -14.38 21.64 -10.28
N LEU A 374 -15.02 20.54 -9.87
CA LEU A 374 -15.92 20.48 -8.71
C LEU A 374 -15.21 19.95 -7.45
N GLY A 375 -13.94 19.54 -7.57
CA GLY A 375 -13.22 18.83 -6.53
C GLY A 375 -13.56 17.33 -6.49
N ASN A 376 -12.90 16.58 -5.62
CA ASN A 376 -13.08 15.12 -5.46
C ASN A 376 -12.87 14.30 -6.75
N GLY A 377 -12.19 14.87 -7.75
CA GLY A 377 -11.95 14.25 -9.06
C GLY A 377 -13.07 14.46 -10.08
N ASN A 378 -14.16 15.15 -9.71
CA ASN A 378 -15.30 15.41 -10.59
C ASN A 378 -15.19 16.78 -11.25
N SER A 379 -15.75 16.95 -12.44
CA SER A 379 -15.80 18.26 -13.11
C SER A 379 -17.08 18.45 -13.92
N ILE A 380 -17.35 19.69 -14.35
CA ILE A 380 -18.37 20.03 -15.34
C ILE A 380 -17.67 20.24 -16.67
N ALA A 381 -17.99 19.44 -17.69
CA ALA A 381 -17.52 19.70 -19.05
C ALA A 381 -18.27 20.91 -19.64
N GLN A 382 -19.60 20.84 -19.62
CA GLN A 382 -20.49 21.77 -20.29
C GLN A 382 -21.59 22.25 -19.36
N LEU A 383 -21.93 23.53 -19.45
CA LEU A 383 -22.97 24.15 -18.64
C LEU A 383 -24.05 24.76 -19.53
N GLY A 384 -25.29 24.58 -19.16
CA GLY A 384 -26.47 25.12 -19.83
C GLY A 384 -27.59 25.31 -18.82
N SER A 385 -28.84 25.26 -19.26
CA SER A 385 -29.96 25.66 -18.39
C SER A 385 -31.29 25.02 -18.74
N TYR A 386 -32.18 24.95 -17.76
CA TYR A 386 -33.57 24.59 -17.95
C TYR A 386 -34.50 25.67 -17.41
N THR A 387 -35.74 25.69 -17.89
CA THR A 387 -36.78 26.65 -17.46
C THR A 387 -37.80 25.93 -16.57
N LYS A 388 -38.12 26.53 -15.43
CA LYS A 388 -39.16 26.09 -14.50
C LYS A 388 -40.51 26.66 -14.91
N THR A 389 -41.59 26.02 -14.47
CA THR A 389 -42.98 26.42 -14.74
C THR A 389 -43.37 27.81 -14.18
N ASP A 390 -42.59 28.34 -13.23
CA ASP A 390 -42.72 29.72 -12.73
C ASP A 390 -42.00 30.77 -13.59
N GLY A 391 -41.34 30.34 -14.67
CA GLY A 391 -40.57 31.17 -15.59
C GLY A 391 -39.13 31.46 -15.15
N SER A 392 -38.69 30.94 -14.00
CA SER A 392 -37.28 31.03 -13.59
C SER A 392 -36.41 30.04 -14.37
N THR A 393 -35.12 30.35 -14.48
CA THR A 393 -34.11 29.49 -15.11
C THR A 393 -33.18 28.92 -14.04
N ALA A 394 -32.78 27.67 -14.21
CA ALA A 394 -31.81 26.99 -13.34
C ALA A 394 -30.75 26.26 -14.17
N GLU A 395 -29.64 25.90 -13.54
CA GLU A 395 -28.47 25.32 -14.20
C GLU A 395 -28.72 23.84 -14.53
N MET A 396 -28.15 23.38 -15.65
CA MET A 396 -27.92 21.97 -15.88
C MET A 396 -26.53 21.78 -16.50
N ALA A 397 -25.87 20.67 -16.18
CA ALA A 397 -24.47 20.47 -16.46
C ALA A 397 -24.22 19.07 -17.01
N ASP A 398 -23.27 18.97 -17.92
CA ASP A 398 -22.66 17.71 -18.32
C ASP A 398 -21.51 17.39 -17.36
N LEU A 399 -21.64 16.33 -16.58
CA LEU A 399 -20.74 15.99 -15.49
C LEU A 399 -19.71 14.94 -15.88
N LEU A 400 -18.46 15.21 -15.52
CA LEU A 400 -17.33 14.32 -15.65
C LEU A 400 -17.07 13.65 -14.29
N PHE A 401 -17.56 12.42 -14.08
CA PHE A 401 -17.34 11.71 -12.81
C PHE A 401 -15.98 10.99 -12.73
N HIS A 402 -15.38 11.06 -11.54
CA HIS A 402 -14.23 10.24 -11.20
C HIS A 402 -14.64 8.79 -10.97
N ASN A 403 -13.88 7.81 -11.46
CA ASN A 403 -14.15 6.39 -11.26
C ASN A 403 -12.96 5.68 -10.59
N ASP A 404 -13.24 4.85 -9.59
CA ASP A 404 -12.26 3.96 -8.96
C ASP A 404 -12.56 2.50 -9.31
N HIS A 405 -11.91 2.05 -10.38
CA HIS A 405 -12.08 0.70 -10.96
C HIS A 405 -11.68 -0.45 -10.02
N LEU A 406 -10.98 -0.18 -8.92
CA LEU A 406 -10.67 -1.22 -7.93
C LEU A 406 -11.91 -1.67 -7.16
N TYR A 407 -12.87 -0.76 -7.01
CA TYR A 407 -14.12 -1.03 -6.32
C TYR A 407 -15.20 -1.27 -7.34
N SER A 408 -15.35 -2.53 -7.74
CA SER A 408 -16.31 -2.92 -8.75
C SER A 408 -17.11 -4.14 -8.34
N ARG A 409 -18.33 -4.22 -8.88
CA ARG A 409 -19.21 -5.38 -8.75
C ARG A 409 -19.93 -5.63 -10.05
N PHE A 410 -19.98 -6.87 -10.47
CA PHE A 410 -20.89 -7.26 -11.54
C PHE A 410 -22.33 -6.95 -11.13
N ALA A 411 -23.09 -6.37 -12.05
CA ALA A 411 -24.50 -6.06 -11.83
C ALA A 411 -25.31 -7.34 -11.60
N GLU A 412 -25.03 -8.38 -12.38
CA GLU A 412 -25.60 -9.71 -12.27
C GLU A 412 -24.86 -10.57 -11.22
N ARG A 413 -25.62 -11.28 -10.38
CA ARG A 413 -25.10 -12.34 -9.50
C ARG A 413 -25.31 -13.72 -10.11
N ILE A 414 -24.38 -14.64 -9.83
CA ILE A 414 -24.48 -16.02 -10.29
C ILE A 414 -25.00 -16.92 -9.17
N GLU A 415 -26.10 -17.63 -9.41
CA GLU A 415 -26.58 -18.65 -8.47
C GLU A 415 -25.62 -19.84 -8.42
N LEU A 416 -25.14 -20.15 -7.22
CA LEU A 416 -24.19 -21.24 -6.98
C LEU A 416 -24.92 -22.49 -6.50
N THR A 417 -24.46 -23.66 -6.96
CA THR A 417 -24.86 -24.94 -6.35
C THR A 417 -24.29 -25.08 -4.93
N ALA A 418 -24.89 -25.94 -4.11
CA ALA A 418 -24.41 -26.19 -2.74
C ALA A 418 -22.95 -26.70 -2.68
N GLU A 419 -22.46 -27.34 -3.73
CA GLU A 419 -21.06 -27.75 -3.85
C GLU A 419 -20.15 -26.55 -4.15
N GLN A 420 -20.52 -25.73 -5.15
CA GLN A 420 -19.77 -24.53 -5.51
C GLN A 420 -19.69 -23.52 -4.35
N SER A 421 -20.75 -23.38 -3.56
CA SER A 421 -20.75 -22.52 -2.36
C SER A 421 -19.77 -22.99 -1.26
N ARG A 422 -19.23 -24.21 -1.33
CA ARG A 422 -18.25 -24.74 -0.36
C ARG A 422 -16.79 -24.63 -0.82
N ALA A 423 -16.53 -24.35 -2.09
CA ALA A 423 -15.17 -24.16 -2.62
C ALA A 423 -14.48 -22.97 -1.94
N ALA A 424 -13.16 -22.75 -2.06
CA ALA A 424 -12.57 -21.51 -1.51
C ALA A 424 -13.08 -20.28 -2.28
N ASN A 425 -13.22 -19.12 -1.63
CA ASN A 425 -13.65 -17.87 -2.29
C ASN A 425 -12.78 -16.69 -1.94
N LEU A 426 -12.70 -15.76 -2.87
CA LEU A 426 -12.27 -14.39 -2.66
C LEU A 426 -13.17 -13.47 -3.49
N SER A 427 -13.42 -12.27 -2.98
CA SER A 427 -14.15 -11.27 -3.74
C SER A 427 -13.33 -10.79 -4.93
N GLY A 428 -14.01 -10.63 -6.07
CA GLY A 428 -13.44 -10.05 -7.28
C GLY A 428 -13.30 -8.54 -7.16
N ILE A 429 -12.37 -7.99 -7.92
CA ILE A 429 -12.12 -6.55 -8.08
C ILE A 429 -11.80 -6.27 -9.56
N GLY A 430 -11.87 -5.01 -9.98
CA GLY A 430 -11.63 -4.66 -11.38
C GLY A 430 -12.68 -5.28 -12.30
N ARG A 431 -12.24 -6.12 -13.24
CA ARG A 431 -13.12 -6.80 -14.21
C ARG A 431 -13.23 -8.30 -13.98
N VAL A 432 -12.83 -8.80 -12.82
CA VAL A 432 -13.02 -10.21 -12.46
C VAL A 432 -14.13 -10.39 -11.43
N ARG A 433 -14.94 -11.44 -11.59
CA ARG A 433 -15.99 -11.83 -10.62
C ARG A 433 -15.37 -12.41 -9.36
N ASP A 434 -16.17 -12.54 -8.31
CA ASP A 434 -15.84 -13.39 -7.15
C ASP A 434 -15.38 -14.77 -7.62
N LEU A 435 -14.35 -15.32 -6.98
CA LEU A 435 -13.64 -16.51 -7.44
C LEU A 435 -14.58 -17.71 -7.65
N ARG A 436 -15.58 -17.91 -6.77
CA ARG A 436 -16.59 -18.96 -6.92
C ARG A 436 -17.55 -18.73 -8.07
N GLU A 437 -17.98 -17.49 -8.30
CA GLU A 437 -18.84 -17.15 -9.44
C GLU A 437 -18.10 -17.36 -10.76
N ALA A 438 -16.86 -16.88 -10.83
CA ALA A 438 -15.97 -17.13 -11.95
C ALA A 438 -15.77 -18.64 -12.17
N ALA A 439 -15.47 -19.41 -11.11
CA ALA A 439 -15.30 -20.86 -11.21
C ALA A 439 -16.59 -21.60 -11.61
N ALA A 440 -17.77 -21.07 -11.27
CA ALA A 440 -19.04 -21.64 -11.70
C ALA A 440 -19.30 -21.48 -13.21
N LEU A 441 -18.81 -20.37 -13.79
CA LEU A 441 -18.93 -20.08 -15.22
C LEU A 441 -17.81 -20.73 -16.05
N PHE A 442 -16.61 -20.92 -15.47
CA PHE A 442 -15.41 -21.36 -16.19
C PHE A 442 -14.83 -22.66 -15.60
N GLY A 443 -15.04 -23.78 -16.31
CA GLY A 443 -14.62 -25.12 -15.86
C GLY A 443 -13.11 -25.28 -15.61
N ASP A 444 -12.26 -24.66 -16.42
CA ASP A 444 -10.80 -24.69 -16.24
C ASP A 444 -10.36 -23.99 -14.94
N LEU A 445 -11.01 -22.89 -14.59
CA LEU A 445 -10.78 -22.19 -13.32
C LEU A 445 -11.27 -23.05 -12.15
N SER A 446 -12.44 -23.66 -12.27
CA SER A 446 -12.98 -24.60 -11.27
C SER A 446 -12.00 -25.75 -10.96
N ALA A 447 -11.48 -26.41 -12.01
CA ALA A 447 -10.52 -27.51 -11.85
C ALA A 447 -9.19 -27.02 -11.24
N THR A 448 -8.74 -25.82 -11.61
CA THR A 448 -7.52 -25.23 -11.06
C THR A 448 -7.68 -24.87 -9.59
N LEU A 449 -8.83 -24.27 -9.21
CA LEU A 449 -9.17 -23.96 -7.82
C LEU A 449 -9.29 -25.22 -6.96
N GLN A 450 -9.90 -26.28 -7.50
CA GLN A 450 -9.97 -27.58 -6.81
C GLN A 450 -8.59 -28.16 -6.56
N SER A 451 -7.72 -28.17 -7.58
CA SER A 451 -6.34 -28.65 -7.48
C SER A 451 -5.54 -27.84 -6.45
N TYR A 452 -5.67 -26.51 -6.48
CA TYR A 452 -5.04 -25.61 -5.51
C TYR A 452 -5.53 -25.85 -4.07
N SER A 453 -6.84 -26.07 -3.90
CA SER A 453 -7.45 -26.31 -2.60
C SER A 453 -7.08 -27.67 -1.98
N GLN A 454 -6.71 -28.64 -2.82
CA GLN A 454 -6.29 -29.99 -2.43
C GLN A 454 -4.77 -30.12 -2.26
N ALA A 455 -4.00 -29.09 -2.60
CA ALA A 455 -2.55 -29.12 -2.46
C ALA A 455 -2.14 -29.19 -0.98
N ASP A 456 -1.38 -30.22 -0.64
CA ASP A 456 -1.06 -30.58 0.74
C ASP A 456 0.03 -29.69 1.36
N THR A 457 1.01 -29.23 0.58
CA THR A 457 2.13 -28.40 1.07
C THR A 457 2.12 -27.00 0.48
N LYS A 458 2.78 -26.05 1.16
CA LYS A 458 2.98 -24.69 0.66
C LYS A 458 3.57 -24.69 -0.74
N GLN A 459 4.61 -25.49 -0.98
CA GLN A 459 5.31 -25.51 -2.27
C GLN A 459 4.38 -25.94 -3.41
N VAL A 460 3.54 -26.95 -3.18
CA VAL A 460 2.55 -27.39 -4.19
C VAL A 460 1.49 -26.31 -4.39
N GLN A 461 1.02 -25.64 -3.33
CA GLN A 461 0.12 -24.49 -3.47
C GLN A 461 0.75 -23.35 -4.27
N MET A 462 2.01 -22.99 -3.98
CA MET A 462 2.73 -21.93 -4.68
C MET A 462 2.97 -22.26 -6.15
N ALA A 463 3.28 -23.51 -6.48
CA ALA A 463 3.43 -23.97 -7.86
C ALA A 463 2.11 -23.88 -8.67
N LEU A 464 0.95 -23.90 -7.99
CA LEU A 464 -0.36 -23.77 -8.62
C LEU A 464 -0.91 -22.33 -8.60
N LEU A 465 -0.35 -21.45 -7.77
CA LEU A 465 -0.88 -20.11 -7.51
C LEU A 465 -0.89 -19.25 -8.78
N ASP A 466 0.23 -19.17 -9.51
CA ASP A 466 0.30 -18.37 -10.74
C ASP A 466 -0.74 -18.82 -11.77
N LYS A 467 -0.94 -20.14 -11.90
CA LYS A 467 -1.95 -20.69 -12.80
C LYS A 467 -3.37 -20.35 -12.34
N LEU A 468 -3.64 -20.39 -11.03
CA LEU A 468 -4.94 -20.01 -10.47
C LEU A 468 -5.24 -18.54 -10.75
N VAL A 469 -4.29 -17.65 -10.44
CA VAL A 469 -4.43 -16.20 -10.65
C VAL A 469 -4.62 -15.87 -12.12
N GLN A 470 -3.83 -16.50 -13.01
CA GLN A 470 -4.00 -16.33 -14.45
C GLN A 470 -5.39 -16.82 -14.91
N LYS A 471 -5.84 -18.01 -14.50
CA LYS A 471 -7.14 -18.54 -14.92
C LYS A 471 -8.30 -17.71 -14.38
N TRP A 472 -8.13 -17.05 -13.24
CA TRP A 472 -9.11 -16.11 -12.72
C TRP A 472 -9.11 -14.82 -13.54
N ALA A 473 -7.94 -14.27 -13.87
CA ALA A 473 -7.81 -13.09 -14.74
C ALA A 473 -8.37 -13.32 -16.16
N GLU A 474 -8.20 -14.52 -16.71
CA GLU A 474 -8.75 -14.93 -18.01
C GLU A 474 -10.30 -14.86 -18.08
N THR A 475 -10.98 -14.69 -16.94
CA THR A 475 -12.44 -14.48 -16.89
C THR A 475 -12.85 -13.03 -17.13
N ASP A 476 -11.90 -12.09 -17.21
CA ASP A 476 -12.13 -10.71 -17.61
C ASP A 476 -12.84 -10.65 -18.98
N PRO A 477 -14.00 -10.00 -19.10
CA PRO A 477 -14.70 -9.82 -20.38
C PRO A 477 -13.86 -9.13 -21.46
N GLN A 478 -12.83 -8.37 -21.09
CA GLN A 478 -11.88 -7.71 -21.99
C GLN A 478 -10.62 -8.53 -22.27
N TRP A 479 -10.50 -9.74 -21.72
CA TRP A 479 -9.32 -10.58 -21.89
C TRP A 479 -9.03 -10.86 -23.37
N GLY A 480 -7.79 -10.61 -23.78
CA GLY A 480 -7.32 -10.83 -25.15
C GLY A 480 -7.91 -9.91 -26.22
N LYS A 481 -8.83 -8.99 -25.89
CA LYS A 481 -9.47 -8.08 -26.86
C LYS A 481 -8.60 -6.89 -27.26
N ARG A 482 -7.49 -6.63 -26.55
CA ARG A 482 -6.57 -5.52 -26.83
C ARG A 482 -5.16 -6.03 -27.09
N ALA A 483 -4.61 -5.64 -28.23
CA ALA A 483 -3.22 -5.94 -28.56
C ALA A 483 -2.30 -5.06 -27.70
N TYR A 484 -1.40 -5.69 -26.95
CA TYR A 484 -0.29 -4.99 -26.29
C TYR A 484 0.65 -4.48 -27.37
N ALA A 485 0.65 -3.17 -27.62
CA ALA A 485 1.56 -2.53 -28.53
C ALA A 485 2.45 -1.55 -27.76
N PHE A 486 3.77 -1.66 -27.94
CA PHE A 486 4.66 -0.56 -27.61
C PHE A 486 4.34 0.57 -28.60
N ASN A 487 3.85 1.70 -28.10
CA ASN A 487 3.59 2.83 -28.98
C ASN A 487 4.94 3.45 -29.36
N SER A 488 5.26 3.35 -30.64
CA SER A 488 6.47 3.90 -31.23
C SER A 488 6.22 5.27 -31.88
N GLY A 489 5.01 5.81 -31.73
CA GLY A 489 4.62 7.13 -32.23
C GLY A 489 4.96 8.23 -31.23
N LEU A 490 5.92 9.08 -31.60
CA LEU A 490 6.08 10.40 -30.99
C LEU A 490 4.80 11.20 -31.24
N VAL A 491 4.14 11.68 -30.18
CA VAL A 491 3.22 12.81 -30.32
C VAL A 491 4.12 14.05 -30.38
N GLU A 492 4.33 14.57 -31.58
CA GLU A 492 4.86 15.92 -31.73
C GLU A 492 3.74 16.89 -31.32
N THR A 493 3.75 17.33 -30.06
CA THR A 493 2.93 18.50 -29.69
C THR A 493 3.72 19.75 -30.07
N LYS A 494 3.02 20.77 -30.58
CA LYS A 494 3.60 22.01 -31.12
C LYS A 494 4.59 22.74 -30.21
N ASN A 495 4.68 22.39 -28.91
CA ASN A 495 5.44 23.17 -27.92
C ASN A 495 6.38 22.38 -27.01
N GLN A 496 6.50 21.04 -27.05
CA GLN A 496 7.44 20.32 -26.18
C GLN A 496 7.95 19.01 -26.82
N GLY A 497 9.17 19.02 -27.35
CA GLY A 497 9.87 17.79 -27.75
C GLY A 497 11.27 18.06 -28.30
N TYR A 498 12.26 17.29 -27.84
CA TYR A 498 13.53 17.15 -28.57
C TYR A 498 13.26 16.27 -29.80
N ALA A 499 13.57 16.75 -31.00
CA ALA A 499 13.45 15.97 -32.22
C ALA A 499 14.48 14.83 -32.21
N LEU A 500 14.03 13.58 -32.08
CA LEU A 500 14.86 12.41 -32.34
C LEU A 500 15.22 12.37 -33.83
N THR A 501 16.48 12.12 -34.16
CA THR A 501 16.84 11.85 -35.56
C THR A 501 16.14 10.59 -36.06
N PRO A 502 15.91 10.41 -37.37
CA PRO A 502 15.28 9.21 -37.91
C PRO A 502 15.95 7.90 -37.48
N ASN A 503 17.26 7.91 -37.20
CA ASN A 503 17.99 6.75 -36.67
C ASN A 503 17.77 6.54 -35.17
N GLU A 504 17.69 7.60 -34.36
CA GLU A 504 17.34 7.50 -32.95
C GLU A 504 15.89 7.06 -32.77
N LEU A 505 14.97 7.61 -33.58
CA LEU A 505 13.60 7.13 -33.65
C LEU A 505 13.59 5.64 -34.04
N LYS A 506 14.29 5.23 -35.11
CA LYS A 506 14.34 3.81 -35.51
C LYS A 506 14.87 2.88 -34.41
N ARG A 507 15.87 3.33 -33.62
CA ARG A 507 16.42 2.56 -32.49
C ARG A 507 15.49 2.50 -31.27
N VAL A 508 14.74 3.57 -31.01
CA VAL A 508 13.65 3.59 -30.02
C VAL A 508 12.52 2.66 -30.48
N MET A 509 12.11 2.76 -31.75
CA MET A 509 11.05 1.95 -32.36
C MET A 509 11.42 0.45 -32.47
N SER A 510 12.72 0.10 -32.57
CA SER A 510 13.18 -1.30 -32.58
C SER A 510 13.53 -1.84 -31.19
N GLY A 511 13.44 -1.02 -30.14
CA GLY A 511 13.88 -1.37 -28.78
C GLY A 511 15.40 -1.58 -28.65
N GLU A 512 16.19 -1.12 -29.62
CA GLU A 512 17.68 -1.19 -29.64
C GLU A 512 18.33 -0.18 -28.67
N ILE A 513 17.53 0.66 -28.02
CA ILE A 513 17.99 1.52 -26.93
C ILE A 513 18.03 0.80 -25.58
N PHE A 514 17.42 -0.38 -25.47
CA PHE A 514 17.35 -1.15 -24.23
C PHE A 514 18.37 -2.28 -24.22
N SER A 515 18.87 -2.61 -23.04
CA SER A 515 19.66 -3.84 -22.86
C SER A 515 18.82 -5.09 -23.18
N GLU A 516 19.48 -6.18 -23.55
CA GLU A 516 18.79 -7.44 -23.84
C GLU A 516 18.00 -7.95 -22.62
N GLU A 517 18.56 -7.80 -21.42
CA GLU A 517 17.89 -8.11 -20.15
C GLU A 517 16.56 -7.34 -19.99
N THR A 518 16.60 -6.03 -20.24
CA THR A 518 15.41 -5.17 -20.15
C THR A 518 14.36 -5.52 -21.21
N ARG A 519 14.78 -5.87 -22.43
CA ARG A 519 13.87 -6.33 -23.49
C ARG A 519 13.16 -7.63 -23.11
N ILE A 520 13.90 -8.59 -22.55
CA ILE A 520 13.33 -9.86 -22.05
C ILE A 520 12.34 -9.57 -20.92
N GLY A 521 12.72 -8.77 -19.92
CA GLY A 521 11.85 -8.44 -18.79
C GLY A 521 10.56 -7.72 -19.22
N LEU A 522 10.62 -6.83 -20.21
CA LEU A 522 9.43 -6.17 -20.78
C LEU A 522 8.50 -7.15 -21.51
N ALA A 523 9.06 -8.14 -22.20
CA ALA A 523 8.31 -9.19 -22.88
C ALA A 523 7.65 -10.15 -21.88
N GLU A 524 8.38 -10.61 -20.87
CA GLU A 524 7.87 -11.51 -19.82
C GLU A 524 6.79 -10.86 -18.95
N SER A 525 6.86 -9.54 -18.76
CA SER A 525 5.88 -8.80 -17.97
C SER A 525 4.54 -8.57 -18.68
N VAL A 526 4.40 -8.89 -19.97
CA VAL A 526 3.13 -8.73 -20.72
C VAL A 526 1.98 -9.48 -20.06
N ASN A 527 2.18 -10.76 -19.73
CA ASN A 527 1.13 -11.57 -19.11
C ASN A 527 0.77 -11.06 -17.71
N LYS A 528 1.78 -10.68 -16.92
CA LYS A 528 1.56 -10.11 -15.57
C LYS A 528 0.77 -8.81 -15.62
N ARG A 529 1.03 -7.93 -16.61
CA ARG A 529 0.24 -6.71 -16.82
C ARG A 529 -1.20 -7.03 -17.21
N ALA A 530 -1.43 -8.02 -18.07
CA ALA A 530 -2.79 -8.43 -18.42
C ALA A 530 -3.58 -8.93 -17.21
N ILE A 531 -2.92 -9.70 -16.35
CA ILE A 531 -3.49 -10.12 -15.08
C ILE A 531 -3.80 -8.89 -14.19
N LEU A 532 -2.84 -7.99 -14.02
CA LEU A 532 -3.04 -6.78 -13.21
C LEU A 532 -4.16 -5.89 -13.77
N ASP A 533 -4.26 -5.73 -15.09
CA ASP A 533 -5.33 -4.98 -15.76
C ASP A 533 -6.71 -5.59 -15.45
N ALA A 534 -6.83 -6.92 -15.50
CA ALA A 534 -8.05 -7.62 -15.13
C ALA A 534 -8.47 -7.37 -13.68
N PHE A 535 -7.54 -7.45 -12.71
CA PHE A 535 -7.83 -7.23 -11.29
C PHE A 535 -7.99 -5.75 -10.91
N THR A 536 -7.45 -4.82 -11.71
CA THR A 536 -7.53 -3.38 -11.40
C THR A 536 -8.63 -2.67 -12.16
N GLY A 537 -9.20 -3.33 -13.16
CA GLY A 537 -10.15 -2.74 -14.09
C GLY A 537 -9.55 -1.66 -14.99
N GLN A 538 -8.23 -1.51 -14.97
CA GLN A 538 -7.48 -0.61 -15.82
C GLN A 538 -7.10 -1.28 -17.14
N ASP A 539 -6.66 -0.49 -18.13
CA ASP A 539 -6.21 -0.99 -19.42
C ASP A 539 -4.82 -0.46 -19.78
N THR A 540 -3.83 -1.35 -19.93
CA THR A 540 -2.49 -1.00 -20.39
C THR A 540 -2.32 -1.34 -21.87
N SER A 541 -3.05 -0.67 -22.75
CA SER A 541 -2.92 -0.89 -24.20
C SER A 541 -1.58 -0.39 -24.79
N ARG A 542 -0.99 0.63 -24.15
CA ARG A 542 0.24 1.32 -24.59
C ARG A 542 1.10 1.70 -23.39
N LEU A 543 2.41 1.47 -23.50
CA LEU A 543 3.42 1.91 -22.54
C LEU A 543 4.34 2.92 -23.22
N PHE A 544 4.49 4.09 -22.59
CA PHE A 544 5.43 5.13 -23.02
C PHE A 544 6.71 5.02 -22.20
N VAL A 545 7.78 4.55 -22.85
CA VAL A 545 9.09 4.32 -22.23
C VAL A 545 10.16 4.88 -23.16
N PHE A 546 10.97 5.81 -22.66
CA PHE A 546 11.94 6.56 -23.48
C PHE A 546 13.39 6.35 -23.03
N SER A 547 13.61 5.60 -21.94
CA SER A 547 14.94 5.32 -21.37
C SER A 547 15.03 3.94 -20.71
N GLU A 548 16.26 3.43 -20.57
CA GLU A 548 16.56 2.16 -19.90
C GLU A 548 16.08 2.15 -18.44
N SER A 549 16.23 3.26 -17.72
CA SER A 549 15.81 3.38 -16.31
C SER A 549 14.29 3.31 -16.17
N GLU A 550 13.55 3.96 -17.07
CA GLU A 550 12.08 3.87 -17.12
C GLU A 550 11.62 2.45 -17.47
N ALA A 551 12.27 1.81 -18.44
CA ALA A 551 11.98 0.43 -18.82
C ALA A 551 12.19 -0.54 -17.65
N LYS A 552 13.33 -0.44 -16.96
CA LYS A 552 13.63 -1.23 -15.76
C LYS A 552 12.64 -0.95 -14.63
N ARG A 553 12.23 0.31 -14.44
CA ARG A 553 11.21 0.67 -13.46
C ARG A 553 9.86 0.02 -13.79
N VAL A 554 9.46 -0.02 -15.07
CA VAL A 554 8.21 -0.67 -15.49
C VAL A 554 8.23 -2.17 -15.19
N VAL A 555 9.33 -2.85 -15.53
CA VAL A 555 9.51 -4.28 -15.23
C VAL A 555 9.48 -4.53 -13.73
N LYS A 556 10.26 -3.75 -12.95
CA LYS A 556 10.32 -3.86 -11.49
C LYS A 556 8.94 -3.70 -10.87
N LEU A 557 8.24 -2.60 -11.16
CA LEU A 557 6.92 -2.32 -10.60
C LEU A 557 5.89 -3.39 -11.01
N THR A 558 5.91 -3.86 -12.26
CA THR A 558 5.02 -4.96 -12.69
C THR A 558 5.25 -6.20 -11.84
N ASN A 559 6.50 -6.59 -11.63
CA ASN A 559 6.86 -7.79 -10.89
C ASN A 559 6.49 -7.67 -9.40
N GLU A 560 6.82 -6.55 -8.76
CA GLU A 560 6.50 -6.29 -7.35
C GLU A 560 4.98 -6.24 -7.12
N THR A 561 4.25 -5.61 -8.04
CA THR A 561 2.78 -5.52 -7.95
C THR A 561 2.13 -6.88 -8.16
N TYR A 562 2.58 -7.64 -9.16
CA TYR A 562 2.10 -8.99 -9.39
C TYR A 562 2.39 -9.91 -8.20
N ALA A 563 3.60 -9.85 -7.63
CA ALA A 563 3.97 -10.61 -6.44
C ALA A 563 3.08 -10.22 -5.23
N SER A 564 2.73 -8.94 -5.11
CA SER A 564 1.82 -8.47 -4.07
C SER A 564 0.40 -9.01 -4.28
N LEU A 565 -0.13 -8.98 -5.52
CA LEU A 565 -1.43 -9.57 -5.85
C LEU A 565 -1.46 -11.07 -5.49
N THR A 566 -0.48 -11.83 -5.96
CA THR A 566 -0.44 -13.29 -5.74
C THR A 566 -0.30 -13.62 -4.25
N ASN A 567 0.55 -12.91 -3.50
CA ASN A 567 0.70 -13.12 -2.06
C ASN A 567 -0.60 -12.85 -1.29
N ASN A 568 -1.34 -11.81 -1.66
CA ASN A 568 -2.63 -11.51 -1.03
C ASN A 568 -3.69 -12.57 -1.36
N ILE A 569 -3.73 -13.06 -2.59
CA ILE A 569 -4.62 -14.17 -2.98
C ILE A 569 -4.28 -15.43 -2.19
N TYR A 570 -3.00 -15.76 -2.06
CA TYR A 570 -2.55 -16.88 -1.24
C TYR A 570 -3.01 -16.77 0.21
N LYS A 571 -2.71 -15.64 0.87
CA LYS A 571 -3.10 -15.39 2.27
C LYS A 571 -4.62 -15.48 2.45
N GLY A 572 -5.39 -14.93 1.52
CA GLY A 572 -6.85 -14.97 1.55
C GLY A 572 -7.45 -16.37 1.40
N LEU A 573 -6.77 -17.26 0.65
CA LEU A 573 -7.20 -18.65 0.45
C LEU A 573 -6.64 -19.63 1.49
N LEU A 574 -5.58 -19.25 2.21
CA LEU A 574 -4.81 -20.14 3.07
C LEU A 574 -5.67 -20.86 4.12
N PHE A 575 -6.45 -20.10 4.90
CA PHE A 575 -7.34 -20.61 5.95
C PHE A 575 -8.57 -21.36 5.42
N GLN A 576 -8.88 -21.20 4.12
CA GLN A 576 -9.97 -21.89 3.45
C GLN A 576 -9.50 -23.20 2.78
N THR A 577 -8.17 -23.42 2.71
CA THR A 577 -7.53 -24.52 1.98
C THR A 577 -6.58 -25.29 2.90
N ARG A 578 -5.26 -25.15 2.75
CA ARG A 578 -4.25 -25.95 3.45
C ARG A 578 -4.35 -25.85 4.97
N LEU A 579 -4.68 -24.68 5.53
CA LEU A 579 -4.81 -24.54 6.98
C LEU A 579 -6.20 -24.89 7.52
N LYS A 580 -7.19 -25.11 6.65
CA LYS A 580 -8.57 -25.44 7.04
C LYS A 580 -8.67 -26.64 7.99
N PRO A 581 -7.92 -27.75 7.80
CA PRO A 581 -7.99 -28.89 8.71
C PRO A 581 -7.63 -28.53 10.15
N TYR A 582 -6.66 -27.64 10.37
CA TYR A 582 -6.25 -27.23 11.72
C TYR A 582 -7.27 -26.28 12.36
N VAL A 583 -7.71 -25.27 11.59
CA VAL A 583 -8.65 -24.25 12.08
C VAL A 583 -10.00 -24.86 12.45
N SER A 584 -10.41 -25.92 11.74
CA SER A 584 -11.66 -26.66 12.01
C SER A 584 -11.62 -27.43 13.33
N GLU A 585 -10.44 -27.66 13.90
CA GLU A 585 -10.25 -28.35 15.18
C GLU A 585 -10.21 -27.39 16.39
N ILE A 586 -10.25 -26.08 16.17
CA ILE A 586 -10.35 -25.10 17.26
C ILE A 586 -11.72 -25.29 17.94
N ALA A 587 -11.67 -25.73 19.19
CA ALA A 587 -12.85 -25.92 20.01
C ALA A 587 -13.03 -24.73 20.97
N PHE A 588 -14.07 -24.79 21.79
CA PHE A 588 -14.36 -23.80 22.82
C PHE A 588 -14.43 -24.47 24.18
N LYS A 589 -13.83 -23.83 25.18
CA LYS A 589 -13.89 -24.24 26.59
C LYS A 589 -14.33 -23.07 27.47
N ILE A 590 -14.76 -23.39 28.69
CA ILE A 590 -15.01 -22.40 29.73
C ILE A 590 -13.90 -22.53 30.77
N GLU A 591 -13.18 -21.44 31.01
CA GLU A 591 -12.07 -21.36 31.96
C GLU A 591 -12.32 -20.14 32.85
N ASP A 592 -12.32 -20.35 34.17
CA ASP A 592 -12.66 -19.32 35.18
C ASP A 592 -13.97 -18.56 34.92
N GLY A 593 -14.95 -19.25 34.33
CA GLY A 593 -16.26 -18.66 33.99
C GLY A 593 -16.23 -17.76 32.74
N GLN A 594 -15.13 -17.71 32.01
CA GLN A 594 -14.98 -17.00 30.74
C GLN A 594 -14.87 -17.98 29.56
N PHE A 595 -15.25 -17.50 28.39
CA PHE A 595 -15.13 -18.24 27.15
C PHE A 595 -13.68 -18.19 26.66
N ALA A 596 -13.10 -19.35 26.37
CA ALA A 596 -11.74 -19.49 25.86
C ALA A 596 -11.69 -20.43 24.66
N LEU A 597 -10.74 -20.18 23.76
CA LEU A 597 -10.44 -21.08 22.66
C LEU A 597 -9.67 -22.31 23.19
N ASP A 598 -10.00 -23.48 22.68
CA ASP A 598 -9.33 -24.75 23.01
C ASP A 598 -8.58 -25.28 21.78
N PHE A 599 -7.24 -25.29 21.89
CA PHE A 599 -6.32 -25.74 20.86
C PHE A 599 -5.86 -27.19 21.05
N THR A 600 -6.41 -27.92 22.02
CA THR A 600 -5.96 -29.30 22.32
C THR A 600 -6.02 -30.21 21.08
N ARG A 601 -7.10 -30.12 20.30
CA ARG A 601 -7.25 -30.91 19.05
C ARG A 601 -6.38 -30.40 17.92
N VAL A 602 -6.13 -29.10 17.88
CA VAL A 602 -5.21 -28.47 16.91
C VAL A 602 -3.80 -29.01 17.14
N ILE A 603 -3.32 -29.01 18.40
CA ILE A 603 -2.03 -29.57 18.80
C ILE A 603 -1.95 -31.05 18.43
N ALA A 604 -2.97 -31.85 18.76
CA ALA A 604 -3.01 -33.28 18.40
C ALA A 604 -2.90 -33.50 16.87
N THR A 605 -3.57 -32.67 16.08
CA THR A 605 -3.53 -32.73 14.61
C THR A 605 -2.14 -32.38 14.08
N PHE A 606 -1.50 -31.33 14.61
CA PHE A 606 -0.13 -31.00 14.26
C PHE A 606 0.83 -32.14 14.61
N ASN A 607 0.70 -32.76 15.80
CA ASN A 607 1.57 -33.85 16.23
C ASN A 607 1.48 -35.02 15.27
N GLN A 608 0.27 -35.42 14.90
CA GLN A 608 0.04 -36.48 13.92
C GLN A 608 0.69 -36.17 12.56
N ILE A 609 0.61 -34.92 12.10
CA ILE A 609 1.21 -34.51 10.82
C ILE A 609 2.73 -34.47 10.93
N HIS A 610 3.27 -33.97 12.05
CA HIS A 610 4.71 -33.91 12.30
C HIS A 610 5.36 -35.31 12.22
N GLU A 611 4.72 -36.35 12.75
CA GLU A 611 5.21 -37.74 12.64
C GLU A 611 5.43 -38.21 11.19
N SER A 612 4.62 -37.72 10.25
CA SER A 612 4.66 -38.14 8.84
C SER A 612 5.39 -37.13 7.93
N ASN A 613 5.36 -35.85 8.28
CA ASN A 613 5.90 -34.75 7.49
C ASN A 613 6.27 -33.55 8.40
N PRO A 614 7.44 -33.59 9.06
CA PRO A 614 7.91 -32.53 9.96
C PRO A 614 7.95 -31.16 9.31
N GLN A 615 8.48 -31.07 8.08
CA GLN A 615 8.58 -29.82 7.32
C GLN A 615 7.20 -29.17 7.13
N LYS A 616 6.19 -29.95 6.72
CA LYS A 616 4.81 -29.45 6.59
C LYS A 616 4.26 -28.97 7.92
N ALA A 617 4.44 -29.75 9.00
CA ALA A 617 3.93 -29.38 10.31
C ALA A 617 4.52 -28.05 10.80
N ILE A 618 5.83 -27.85 10.65
CA ILE A 618 6.51 -26.60 11.03
C ILE A 618 6.03 -25.43 10.17
N VAL A 619 6.00 -25.59 8.83
CA VAL A 619 5.57 -24.52 7.92
C VAL A 619 4.11 -24.13 8.19
N ASP A 620 3.21 -25.10 8.34
CA ASP A 620 1.80 -24.84 8.57
C ASP A 620 1.56 -24.23 9.96
N LEU A 621 2.31 -24.64 10.98
CA LEU A 621 2.22 -24.08 12.33
C LEU A 621 2.73 -22.64 12.36
N ALA A 622 3.88 -22.38 11.73
CA ALA A 622 4.42 -21.02 11.62
C ALA A 622 3.50 -20.10 10.80
N GLU A 623 2.93 -20.55 9.68
CA GLU A 623 1.98 -19.73 8.92
C GLU A 623 0.63 -19.56 9.62
N LEU A 624 0.16 -20.57 10.36
CA LEU A 624 -0.98 -20.42 11.26
C LEU A 624 -0.68 -19.32 12.27
N MET A 625 0.48 -19.36 12.94
CA MET A 625 0.83 -18.39 13.97
C MET A 625 1.08 -16.98 13.39
N GLY A 626 1.81 -16.87 12.29
CA GLY A 626 2.20 -15.59 11.69
C GLY A 626 1.07 -14.88 10.94
N TYR A 627 0.04 -15.60 10.49
CA TYR A 627 -1.11 -15.00 9.80
C TYR A 627 -2.41 -15.01 10.60
N ALA A 628 -2.50 -15.80 11.67
CA ALA A 628 -3.63 -15.72 12.57
C ALA A 628 -3.64 -14.36 13.28
N LYS A 629 -4.74 -13.63 13.16
CA LYS A 629 -4.95 -12.35 13.86
C LYS A 629 -5.45 -12.54 15.30
N ILE A 630 -5.17 -13.68 15.91
CA ILE A 630 -5.54 -14.00 17.30
C ILE A 630 -4.28 -14.13 18.13
N GLU A 631 -4.36 -13.74 19.40
CA GLU A 631 -3.24 -13.89 20.32
C GLU A 631 -3.03 -15.38 20.62
N LEU A 632 -1.94 -15.95 20.11
CA LEU A 632 -1.61 -17.37 20.26
C LEU A 632 -0.61 -17.66 21.37
N LYS A 633 -0.13 -16.63 22.09
CA LYS A 633 0.92 -16.76 23.10
C LYS A 633 0.58 -17.74 24.24
N GLN A 634 -0.70 -17.92 24.57
CA GLN A 634 -1.16 -18.80 25.66
C GLN A 634 -1.83 -20.09 25.16
N THR A 635 -1.55 -20.51 23.92
CA THR A 635 -2.29 -21.61 23.28
C THR A 635 -1.54 -22.94 23.26
N GLY A 636 -0.28 -22.97 23.72
CA GLY A 636 0.59 -24.14 23.59
C GLY A 636 1.22 -24.29 22.20
N LEU A 637 0.80 -23.50 21.21
CA LEU A 637 1.35 -23.52 19.85
C LEU A 637 2.78 -22.99 19.76
N PRO A 638 3.18 -21.90 20.45
CA PRO A 638 4.58 -21.46 20.48
C PRO A 638 5.52 -22.54 21.03
N GLU A 639 5.11 -23.21 22.11
CA GLU A 639 5.85 -24.31 22.72
C GLU A 639 5.90 -25.54 21.80
N LEU A 640 4.85 -25.76 21.01
CA LEU A 640 4.80 -26.80 19.99
C LEU A 640 5.75 -26.52 18.83
N LEU A 641 5.83 -25.26 18.38
CA LEU A 641 6.76 -24.84 17.34
C LEU A 641 8.21 -25.02 17.81
N ALA A 642 8.50 -24.56 19.04
CA ALA A 642 9.81 -24.75 19.66
C ALA A 642 10.17 -26.25 19.77
N HIS A 643 9.20 -27.09 20.15
CA HIS A 643 9.38 -28.54 20.19
C HIS A 643 9.74 -29.11 18.82
N TYR A 644 8.98 -28.80 17.76
CA TYR A 644 9.25 -29.32 16.42
C TYR A 644 10.58 -28.86 15.86
N VAL A 645 10.93 -27.60 16.07
CA VAL A 645 12.22 -27.07 15.62
C VAL A 645 13.38 -27.77 16.34
N ALA A 646 13.29 -27.95 17.66
CA ALA A 646 14.36 -28.56 18.46
C ALA A 646 14.64 -30.03 18.10
N VAL A 647 13.64 -30.77 17.61
CA VAL A 647 13.80 -32.18 17.20
C VAL A 647 13.98 -32.36 15.69
N ALA A 648 13.89 -31.29 14.90
CA ALA A 648 14.03 -31.36 13.45
C ALA A 648 15.51 -31.50 13.04
N ASP A 649 15.75 -32.30 12.01
CA ASP A 649 17.09 -32.35 11.41
C ASP A 649 17.39 -31.07 10.60
N GLU A 650 18.68 -30.85 10.34
CA GLU A 650 19.17 -29.66 9.62
C GLU A 650 18.59 -29.54 8.20
N THR A 651 18.29 -30.66 7.52
CA THR A 651 17.72 -30.61 6.17
C THR A 651 16.31 -30.04 6.24
N VAL A 652 15.51 -30.51 7.21
CA VAL A 652 14.16 -29.98 7.46
C VAL A 652 14.21 -28.49 7.82
N LEU A 653 15.12 -28.07 8.70
CA LEU A 653 15.22 -26.66 9.11
C LEU A 653 15.65 -25.75 7.96
N ASN A 654 16.62 -26.17 7.15
CA ASN A 654 17.03 -25.43 5.95
C ASN A 654 15.89 -25.32 4.93
N ASP A 655 15.14 -26.40 4.72
CA ASP A 655 13.98 -26.39 3.85
C ASP A 655 12.92 -25.41 4.39
N VAL A 656 12.55 -25.50 5.67
CA VAL A 656 11.61 -24.58 6.34
C VAL A 656 12.01 -23.12 6.15
N ALA A 657 13.27 -22.77 6.42
CA ALA A 657 13.78 -21.40 6.29
C ALA A 657 13.67 -20.88 4.84
N SER A 658 13.83 -21.76 3.84
CA SER A 658 13.67 -21.40 2.43
C SER A 658 12.21 -21.28 1.96
N ILE A 659 11.28 -21.94 2.66
CA ILE A 659 9.85 -22.02 2.31
C ILE A 659 9.03 -20.92 3.00
N LEU A 660 9.40 -20.52 4.22
CA LEU A 660 8.63 -19.55 5.00
C LEU A 660 8.65 -18.15 4.36
N ASP A 661 7.51 -17.47 4.46
CA ASP A 661 7.40 -16.08 4.01
C ASP A 661 8.18 -15.20 4.99
N LYS A 662 8.95 -14.25 4.47
CA LYS A 662 9.71 -13.31 5.30
C LYS A 662 8.82 -12.56 6.30
N ASN A 663 7.61 -12.18 5.91
CA ASN A 663 6.67 -11.52 6.80
C ASN A 663 6.23 -12.44 7.95
N VAL A 664 6.14 -13.76 7.73
CA VAL A 664 5.83 -14.71 8.82
C VAL A 664 6.99 -14.78 9.77
N MET A 665 8.21 -14.87 9.26
CA MET A 665 9.41 -14.86 10.10
C MET A 665 9.52 -13.56 10.89
N GLU A 666 9.29 -12.40 10.27
CA GLU A 666 9.27 -11.09 10.94
C GLU A 666 8.12 -10.96 11.96
N THR A 667 6.94 -11.52 11.67
CA THR A 667 5.78 -11.44 12.59
C THR A 667 5.99 -12.31 13.83
N LEU A 668 6.69 -13.42 13.67
CA LEU A 668 7.03 -14.34 14.77
C LEU A 668 8.37 -14.00 15.42
N ASP A 669 9.05 -12.95 14.96
CA ASP A 669 10.42 -12.61 15.33
C ASP A 669 11.31 -13.88 15.33
N LEU A 670 11.21 -14.67 14.25
CA LEU A 670 11.82 -15.98 14.04
C LEU A 670 13.12 -15.85 13.24
N TYR A 671 14.23 -16.22 13.86
CA TYR A 671 15.58 -16.11 13.30
C TYR A 671 16.28 -17.47 13.25
N PHE A 672 16.83 -17.80 12.08
CA PHE A 672 17.64 -18.99 11.85
C PHE A 672 19.11 -18.60 11.68
N ALA A 673 20.02 -19.43 12.18
CA ALA A 673 21.42 -19.39 11.78
C ALA A 673 21.53 -19.58 10.26
N ASN A 674 22.43 -18.82 9.64
CA ASN A 674 22.76 -19.00 8.24
C ASN A 674 24.20 -19.51 8.11
N ALA A 675 24.46 -20.28 7.04
CA ALA A 675 25.75 -20.93 6.83
C ALA A 675 26.96 -19.96 6.73
N GLU A 676 26.75 -18.65 6.68
CA GLU A 676 27.81 -17.62 6.66
C GLU A 676 28.02 -16.93 8.02
N GLN A 677 27.10 -17.12 8.98
CA GLN A 677 27.10 -16.50 10.31
C GLN A 677 26.80 -17.55 11.36
N ALA A 678 27.84 -18.02 12.06
CA ALA A 678 27.69 -18.90 13.23
C ALA A 678 26.95 -18.21 14.41
N ASN A 679 26.51 -16.96 14.28
CA ASN A 679 25.89 -16.19 15.34
C ASN A 679 24.44 -15.84 14.95
N VAL A 680 23.51 -16.09 15.87
CA VAL A 680 22.11 -15.65 15.77
C VAL A 680 21.92 -14.53 16.79
N SER A 681 21.31 -13.42 16.38
CA SER A 681 21.04 -12.29 17.25
C SER A 681 19.58 -11.87 17.12
N GLY A 682 18.91 -11.81 18.26
CA GLY A 682 17.55 -11.32 18.39
C GLY A 682 17.49 -9.80 18.50
N SER A 683 16.35 -9.34 18.98
CA SER A 683 15.90 -7.97 19.02
C SER A 683 15.67 -7.52 20.47
N SER A 684 14.67 -6.68 20.70
CA SER A 684 14.24 -6.25 22.05
C SER A 684 12.81 -6.72 22.33
N LYS A 685 12.39 -7.75 21.61
CA LYS A 685 11.07 -8.37 21.65
C LYS A 685 11.26 -9.85 21.92
N ASN A 686 10.16 -10.54 22.17
CA ASN A 686 10.11 -12.00 22.30
C ASN A 686 10.44 -12.67 20.97
N ASP A 687 11.65 -13.21 20.85
CA ASP A 687 12.19 -13.81 19.64
C ASP A 687 12.23 -15.34 19.70
N PHE A 688 12.17 -15.99 18.53
CA PHE A 688 12.48 -17.40 18.34
C PHE A 688 13.83 -17.54 17.64
N LEU A 689 14.83 -18.04 18.34
CA LEU A 689 16.22 -18.04 17.88
C LEU A 689 16.72 -19.47 17.74
N ILE A 690 17.12 -19.82 16.52
CA ILE A 690 17.39 -21.20 16.12
C ILE A 690 18.78 -21.28 15.51
N GLY A 691 19.69 -21.96 16.20
CA GLY A 691 21.00 -22.32 15.66
C GLY A 691 20.93 -23.49 14.66
N ASP A 692 22.08 -23.89 14.14
CA ASP A 692 22.22 -24.94 13.14
C ASP A 692 23.01 -26.14 13.71
N LYS A 693 23.84 -26.80 12.89
CA LYS A 693 24.71 -27.90 13.32
C LYS A 693 26.12 -27.46 13.72
N ALA A 694 26.41 -26.17 13.57
CA ALA A 694 27.70 -25.60 13.90
C ALA A 694 27.70 -25.17 15.37
N ASN A 695 28.87 -24.82 15.90
CA ASN A 695 28.93 -24.21 17.22
C ASN A 695 28.44 -22.77 17.11
N ASN A 696 27.22 -22.51 17.56
CA ASN A 696 26.57 -21.23 17.44
C ASN A 696 26.79 -20.33 18.65
N THR A 697 26.74 -19.01 18.43
CA THR A 697 26.48 -18.04 19.50
C THR A 697 25.11 -17.43 19.27
N VAL A 698 24.14 -17.78 20.13
CA VAL A 698 22.76 -17.27 20.10
C VAL A 698 22.63 -16.22 21.19
N SER A 699 22.32 -14.99 20.81
CA SER A 699 22.11 -13.87 21.74
C SER A 699 20.71 -13.30 21.55
N ALA A 700 19.87 -13.37 22.56
CA ALA A 700 18.46 -13.07 22.42
C ALA A 700 18.16 -11.57 22.48
N GLY A 701 18.55 -10.93 23.58
CA GLY A 701 18.42 -9.48 23.71
C GLY A 701 17.59 -9.13 24.93
N ASP A 702 16.59 -8.27 24.76
CA ASP A 702 15.58 -8.07 25.78
C ASP A 702 14.29 -8.73 25.29
N GLY A 703 13.50 -9.35 26.17
CA GLY A 703 12.25 -10.02 25.77
C GLY A 703 12.09 -11.37 26.44
N ASP A 704 10.89 -11.98 26.34
CA ASP A 704 10.76 -13.39 26.75
C ASP A 704 11.08 -14.28 25.53
N ASP A 705 12.32 -14.76 25.45
CA ASP A 705 12.87 -15.35 24.24
C ASP A 705 12.88 -16.88 24.27
N VAL A 706 12.87 -17.51 23.09
CA VAL A 706 13.03 -18.96 22.91
C VAL A 706 14.33 -19.23 22.18
N LEU A 707 15.29 -19.86 22.87
CA LEU A 707 16.62 -20.16 22.36
C LEU A 707 16.78 -21.66 22.12
N ILE A 708 17.10 -22.03 20.88
CA ILE A 708 17.43 -23.39 20.45
C ILE A 708 18.83 -23.35 19.83
N GLY A 709 19.82 -23.95 20.51
CA GLY A 709 21.20 -24.03 20.00
C GLY A 709 21.32 -24.87 18.73
N GLY A 710 20.57 -25.99 18.70
CA GLY A 710 20.65 -26.95 17.61
C GLY A 710 21.56 -28.10 17.98
N ILE A 711 22.39 -28.54 17.03
CA ILE A 711 23.42 -29.56 17.26
C ILE A 711 24.76 -28.83 17.28
N GLY A 712 25.61 -29.11 18.26
CA GLY A 712 26.92 -28.47 18.30
C GLY A 712 27.38 -28.26 19.73
N ASN A 713 28.30 -27.32 19.91
CA ASN A 713 28.61 -26.83 21.25
C ASN A 713 28.31 -25.34 21.25
N ASP A 714 27.13 -24.98 21.71
CA ASP A 714 26.54 -23.67 21.52
C ASP A 714 26.75 -22.77 22.74
N THR A 715 26.71 -21.47 22.49
CA THR A 715 26.66 -20.44 23.52
C THR A 715 25.34 -19.71 23.43
N LEU A 716 24.48 -19.90 24.42
CA LEU A 716 23.14 -19.33 24.49
C LEU A 716 23.12 -18.20 25.54
N ASN A 717 22.71 -17.01 25.13
CA ASN A 717 22.64 -15.83 25.98
C ASN A 717 21.24 -15.25 25.96
N GLY A 718 20.45 -15.49 27.01
CA GLY A 718 19.07 -14.99 27.14
C GLY A 718 19.02 -13.49 27.42
N SER A 719 19.93 -12.99 28.26
CA SER A 719 19.93 -11.58 28.69
C SER A 719 18.68 -11.27 29.53
N TYR A 720 17.88 -10.23 29.23
CA TYR A 720 16.80 -9.78 30.12
C TYR A 720 15.44 -10.30 29.64
N GLY A 721 14.71 -10.94 30.54
CA GLY A 721 13.32 -11.34 30.35
C GLY A 721 13.09 -12.71 30.98
N ASN A 722 12.02 -13.40 30.58
CA ASN A 722 11.78 -14.78 31.02
C ASN A 722 12.04 -15.74 29.85
N ASP A 723 13.28 -16.15 29.71
CA ASP A 723 13.78 -16.88 28.56
C ASP A 723 13.56 -18.38 28.69
N THR A 724 13.42 -19.04 27.55
CA THR A 724 13.25 -20.49 27.45
C THR A 724 14.35 -21.09 26.59
N TYR A 725 15.25 -21.83 27.21
CA TYR A 725 16.33 -22.59 26.58
C TYR A 725 15.86 -24.02 26.30
N VAL A 726 15.75 -24.38 25.02
CA VAL A 726 15.12 -25.65 24.59
C VAL A 726 16.17 -26.63 24.09
N PHE A 727 16.16 -27.86 24.64
CA PHE A 727 17.12 -28.91 24.35
C PHE A 727 16.43 -30.23 23.97
N ALA A 728 16.96 -30.89 22.94
CA ALA A 728 16.66 -32.27 22.55
C ALA A 728 17.93 -33.13 22.65
N LYS A 729 17.82 -34.44 22.87
CA LYS A 729 19.01 -35.32 22.92
C LYS A 729 19.85 -35.20 21.64
N GLY A 730 21.17 -35.14 21.81
CA GLY A 730 22.15 -34.95 20.75
C GLY A 730 22.50 -33.48 20.48
N HIS A 731 22.08 -32.55 21.36
CA HIS A 731 22.39 -31.13 21.25
C HIS A 731 23.90 -30.85 21.42
N GLY A 732 24.61 -31.62 22.25
CA GLY A 732 26.04 -31.47 22.50
C GLY A 732 26.40 -30.74 23.80
N GLN A 733 27.46 -29.92 23.81
CA GLN A 733 28.02 -29.33 25.03
C GLN A 733 27.80 -27.81 25.08
N ASP A 734 26.61 -27.43 25.54
CA ASP A 734 26.15 -26.06 25.47
C ASP A 734 26.45 -25.26 26.75
N VAL A 735 26.63 -23.95 26.55
CA VAL A 735 26.88 -22.98 27.62
C VAL A 735 25.76 -21.94 27.63
N ILE A 736 25.07 -21.84 28.76
CA ILE A 736 24.10 -20.78 29.02
C ILE A 736 24.80 -19.65 29.79
N TYR A 737 24.61 -18.42 29.30
CA TYR A 737 24.87 -17.18 30.02
C TYR A 737 23.53 -16.50 30.25
N ASP A 738 23.09 -16.52 31.49
CA ASP A 738 21.81 -15.95 31.89
C ASP A 738 22.04 -14.68 32.72
N TYR A 739 21.19 -13.67 32.59
CA TYR A 739 21.34 -12.42 33.35
C TYR A 739 20.01 -11.67 33.52
N GLY A 740 19.26 -12.01 34.56
CA GLY A 740 17.94 -11.43 34.82
C GLY A 740 17.76 -10.92 36.23
N SER A 741 16.91 -9.90 36.40
CA SER A 741 16.24 -9.66 37.70
C SER A 741 14.86 -10.30 37.76
N ASP A 742 14.34 -10.68 36.59
CA ASP A 742 13.17 -11.52 36.45
C ASP A 742 13.53 -12.95 36.87
N LYS A 743 12.54 -13.69 37.39
CA LYS A 743 12.78 -14.96 38.10
C LYS A 743 11.89 -16.05 37.52
N ASN A 744 12.01 -16.28 36.22
CA ASN A 744 11.14 -17.25 35.57
C ASN A 744 11.73 -17.92 34.32
N ASP A 745 13.05 -17.90 34.19
CA ASP A 745 13.77 -18.54 33.09
C ASP A 745 13.58 -20.06 33.16
N THR A 746 13.55 -20.68 31.98
CA THR A 746 13.18 -22.08 31.82
C THR A 746 14.20 -22.84 30.99
N ILE A 747 14.78 -23.90 31.55
CA ILE A 747 15.39 -24.96 30.75
C ILE A 747 14.31 -25.99 30.41
N ARG A 748 14.10 -26.23 29.12
CA ARG A 748 13.10 -27.16 28.61
C ARG A 748 13.75 -28.29 27.84
N PHE A 749 13.63 -29.50 28.36
CA PHE A 749 13.94 -30.72 27.64
C PHE A 749 12.70 -31.25 26.93
N VAL A 750 12.81 -31.49 25.63
CA VAL A 750 11.69 -32.00 24.83
C VAL A 750 11.54 -33.52 24.86
N ASP A 751 12.61 -34.25 25.17
CA ASP A 751 12.70 -35.72 25.08
C ASP A 751 13.53 -36.37 26.22
N VAL A 752 13.81 -35.60 27.28
CA VAL A 752 14.53 -36.06 28.49
C VAL A 752 13.59 -36.04 29.69
N ALA A 753 13.54 -37.13 30.45
CA ALA A 753 12.81 -37.23 31.71
C ALA A 753 13.66 -36.77 32.90
N SER A 754 13.02 -36.27 33.95
CA SER A 754 13.66 -35.75 35.16
C SER A 754 14.57 -36.77 35.88
N THR A 755 14.36 -38.07 35.66
CA THR A 755 15.17 -39.14 36.24
C THR A 755 16.43 -39.48 35.44
N GLU A 756 16.55 -38.96 34.20
CA GLU A 756 17.72 -39.19 33.34
C GLU A 756 18.85 -38.19 33.61
N VAL A 757 18.53 -37.04 34.23
CA VAL A 757 19.51 -35.97 34.45
C VAL A 757 20.25 -36.10 35.77
N GLN A 758 21.50 -35.65 35.77
CA GLN A 758 22.34 -35.47 36.94
C GLN A 758 22.80 -34.02 37.00
N PHE A 759 22.80 -33.46 38.20
CA PHE A 759 23.29 -32.11 38.46
C PHE A 759 24.65 -32.19 39.13
N ARG A 760 25.63 -31.47 38.59
CA ARG A 760 26.98 -31.39 39.13
C ARG A 760 27.38 -29.93 39.32
N LYS A 761 28.01 -29.63 40.45
CA LYS A 761 28.55 -28.29 40.71
C LYS A 761 30.01 -28.24 40.26
N ASP A 762 30.34 -27.26 39.41
CA ASP A 762 31.71 -27.01 38.96
C ASP A 762 32.09 -25.54 39.21
N GLY A 763 32.80 -25.27 40.30
CA GLY A 763 33.07 -23.90 40.74
C GLY A 763 31.79 -23.11 41.04
N HIS A 764 31.54 -22.05 40.26
CA HIS A 764 30.31 -21.25 40.31
C HIS A 764 29.25 -21.69 39.30
N HIS A 765 29.52 -22.72 38.50
CA HIS A 765 28.63 -23.20 37.43
C HIS A 765 27.79 -24.39 37.89
N LEU A 766 26.60 -24.52 37.29
CA LEU A 766 25.77 -25.72 37.36
C LEU A 766 25.91 -26.49 36.05
N ILE A 767 26.25 -27.78 36.14
CA ILE A 767 26.29 -28.69 35.00
C ILE A 767 25.10 -29.64 35.07
N ILE A 768 24.39 -29.80 33.96
CA ILE A 768 23.34 -30.81 33.78
C ILE A 768 23.83 -31.82 32.73
N GLU A 769 23.93 -33.09 33.12
CA GLU A 769 24.50 -34.16 32.29
C GLU A 769 23.81 -35.51 32.55
N GLY A 770 24.21 -36.57 31.84
CA GLY A 770 23.80 -37.96 32.14
C GLY A 770 22.58 -38.50 31.38
N TYR A 771 21.90 -37.65 30.59
CA TYR A 771 20.71 -38.01 29.83
C TYR A 771 20.98 -38.45 28.38
N ASN A 772 22.18 -38.18 27.87
CA ASN A 772 22.68 -38.69 26.58
C ASN A 772 24.22 -38.67 26.59
N GLU A 773 24.85 -39.49 25.75
CA GLU A 773 26.31 -39.53 25.66
C GLU A 773 26.83 -38.22 25.02
N GLN A 774 27.83 -37.57 25.64
CA GLN A 774 28.44 -36.31 25.20
C GLN A 774 27.58 -35.03 25.38
N ASP A 775 26.31 -35.15 25.76
CA ASP A 775 25.46 -33.99 26.04
C ASP A 775 25.73 -33.43 27.44
N SER A 776 25.89 -32.11 27.54
CA SER A 776 25.93 -31.41 28.82
C SER A 776 25.48 -29.96 28.66
N ILE A 777 24.80 -29.42 29.67
CA ILE A 777 24.47 -27.99 29.73
C ILE A 777 25.25 -27.38 30.89
N LYS A 778 26.07 -26.37 30.62
CA LYS A 778 26.73 -25.55 31.63
C LYS A 778 26.00 -24.23 31.79
N ILE A 779 25.38 -24.01 32.93
CA ILE A 779 24.82 -22.72 33.32
C ILE A 779 25.92 -21.92 34.04
N SER A 780 26.35 -20.83 33.41
CA SER A 780 27.45 -20.01 33.90
C SER A 780 27.03 -19.22 35.14
N ASP A 781 27.93 -19.09 36.12
CA ASP A 781 27.73 -18.33 37.36
C ASP A 781 26.47 -18.59 38.21
N PHE A 782 25.78 -19.71 37.98
CA PHE A 782 24.57 -20.14 38.72
C PHE A 782 24.68 -20.04 40.26
N PHE A 783 25.84 -20.36 40.82
CA PHE A 783 26.09 -20.29 42.28
C PHE A 783 26.77 -19.00 42.73
N TYR A 784 26.93 -18.00 41.86
CA TYR A 784 27.54 -16.71 42.17
C TYR A 784 26.51 -15.67 42.64
N SER A 785 25.38 -15.54 41.94
CA SER A 785 24.25 -14.67 42.30
C SER A 785 22.94 -15.26 41.80
N GLU A 786 21.82 -14.90 42.44
CA GLU A 786 20.48 -15.31 41.99
C GLU A 786 20.16 -14.84 40.56
N ASN A 787 20.77 -13.74 40.11
CA ASN A 787 20.55 -13.20 38.75
C ASN A 787 21.11 -14.08 37.61
N TYR A 788 21.86 -15.14 37.92
CA TYR A 788 22.42 -16.09 36.94
C TYR A 788 21.74 -17.47 37.05
N GLN A 789 20.66 -17.57 37.82
CA GLN A 789 19.97 -18.83 38.07
C GLN A 789 18.83 -19.01 37.08
N ILE A 790 18.54 -20.28 36.78
CA ILE A 790 17.34 -20.68 36.05
C ILE A 790 16.31 -21.17 37.06
N GLU A 791 15.11 -20.60 37.04
CA GLU A 791 14.07 -20.91 38.02
C GLU A 791 13.25 -22.16 37.69
N LYS A 792 13.15 -22.57 36.42
CA LYS A 792 12.29 -23.67 35.99
C LYS A 792 13.04 -24.69 35.13
N PHE A 793 12.82 -25.95 35.45
CA PHE A 793 13.30 -27.10 34.70
C PHE A 793 12.11 -27.91 34.22
N GLN A 794 11.78 -27.78 32.94
CA GLN A 794 10.72 -28.52 32.29
C GLN A 794 11.29 -29.78 31.63
N PHE A 795 10.96 -30.95 32.16
CA PHE A 795 11.27 -32.25 31.59
C PHE A 795 10.05 -32.81 30.85
N SER A 796 10.27 -33.89 30.08
CA SER A 796 9.20 -34.60 29.38
C SER A 796 8.14 -35.21 30.32
N ASP A 797 8.48 -35.49 31.59
CA ASP A 797 7.60 -36.11 32.59
C ASP A 797 7.02 -35.12 33.61
N LYS A 798 7.72 -34.03 33.92
CA LYS A 798 7.26 -33.02 34.89
C LYS A 798 8.01 -31.69 34.77
N VAL A 799 7.44 -30.65 35.35
CA VAL A 799 8.12 -29.37 35.61
C VAL A 799 8.59 -29.36 37.07
N VAL A 800 9.82 -28.91 37.31
CA VAL A 800 10.40 -28.71 38.64
C VAL A 800 10.96 -27.31 38.73
N THR A 801 10.62 -26.59 39.77
CA THR A 801 11.20 -25.27 40.06
C THR A 801 12.51 -25.41 40.83
N LEU A 802 13.38 -24.41 40.72
CA LEU A 802 14.60 -24.35 41.51
C LEU A 802 14.32 -24.37 43.01
N GLN A 803 13.22 -23.73 43.44
CA GLN A 803 12.78 -23.78 44.83
C GLN A 803 12.45 -25.21 45.27
N GLU A 804 11.71 -25.98 44.47
CA GLU A 804 11.41 -27.38 44.77
C GLU A 804 12.68 -28.24 44.83
N TYR A 805 13.69 -27.93 44.02
CA TYR A 805 15.00 -28.58 44.12
C TYR A 805 15.70 -28.23 45.43
N PHE A 806 15.63 -26.99 45.92
CA PHE A 806 16.18 -26.65 47.24
C PHE A 806 15.41 -27.30 48.39
N GLU A 807 14.09 -27.39 48.30
CA GLU A 807 13.24 -27.99 49.34
C GLU A 807 13.38 -29.52 49.41
N ASN A 808 13.54 -30.18 48.26
CA ASN A 808 13.63 -31.64 48.17
C ASN A 808 15.09 -32.16 48.17
N GLY A 809 16.08 -31.27 48.25
CA GLY A 809 17.49 -31.62 48.33
C GLY A 809 18.12 -31.94 46.99
N LEU A 810 18.36 -30.90 46.17
CA LEU A 810 19.13 -30.98 44.94
C LEU A 810 20.43 -31.75 45.19
N THR A 811 20.52 -32.94 44.60
CA THR A 811 21.68 -33.79 44.77
C THR A 811 22.73 -33.36 43.74
N LEU A 812 23.73 -32.64 44.22
CA LEU A 812 24.91 -32.25 43.44
C LEU A 812 25.97 -33.33 43.58
N THR A 813 26.41 -33.90 42.46
CA THR A 813 27.52 -34.85 42.42
C THR A 813 28.88 -34.18 42.51
#